data_AF-B2J003-F1
#
_entry.id   AF-B2J003-F1
#
_cell.length_a   1.000
_cell.length_b   1.000
_cell.length_c   1.000
_cell.angle_alpha   90.00
_cell.angle_beta   90.00
_cell.angle_gamma   90.00
#
_symmetry.space_group_name_H-M   'P 1'
#
loop_
_entity.id
_entity.type
_entity.pdbx_description
1 polymer ?
#
loop_
_entity_poly.entity_id
_entity_poly.type
_entity_poly.pdbx_seq_one_letter_code
_entity_poly.pdbx_strand_id
1 'polypeptide(L)'
;MSLRFFLVWFLSATVNLKNIQKLLNFLGGRVGSKAIELEVEVNGKKLKIQSRNQQELLAAIEATKKFVCTETVLPAIHQFPEEIFLKVITKLETVQELERAKFFVEENRNSGLFLSADFYDIEQPLLPAETPPQSSTNLSQRTGRGLRPKLPKSEKTELDATNFYHEPPQNRPQTSSRNIPPVNQLQTQPIDNHQAFLEASSLLIRYPNLECLNQIILNEKFSLFVQLLIEQPKSSTQAIYVENSCTPAQLPEIEVVLRTPRGFDIEGNDYQLMQVKLDSDSSVEFNLTACKLGEQEIRVDFYQCDRRIGTERCSVLVVKEPLDYDVSKPKEVTSLELKIAPIVPPPDLELCIELRDDRTLYFTLHSKVAGYHHVKVGELTLRGSPLEKMQAVYKELGSLAGPIKSTEEAAAERRLATFGRELWDQLIPDKLQQEYWRFKSLISSILITSDEPWVPWEVIKPYRYNEDGEREDEPFWCQQFALSRWLSGQGGTVEELQVGTVRSIAPTQVNLSAVQQEITFIQQLHNLRSDITVLEPFSTSQEVLDWLETGKFFMLHFACHGMFDAALPNNSAIKLSDGILRPSDIRVRFGGRRPRPLLFINACHGGRSEFSFTGLGGWAERLVAEARVGVFVGAMWEVNDGLALRFAQRFYTGFLKNNETLAEAFRHAREEIRQLAPYNSTWLAYSLYADPQGRVNLK
;
A
#
# COMPACT_ATOMS: atom_id res chain seq x y z
N MET A 1 -16.09 -51.11 13.80
CA MET A 1 -15.44 -49.79 13.95
C MET A 1 -14.57 -49.56 12.73
N SER A 2 -14.63 -48.39 12.11
CA SER A 2 -13.61 -47.96 11.14
C SER A 2 -12.55 -47.19 11.93
N LEU A 3 -11.29 -47.62 11.86
CA LEU A 3 -10.18 -46.79 12.30
C LEU A 3 -10.01 -45.67 11.27
N ARG A 4 -10.19 -44.42 11.71
CA ARG A 4 -9.74 -43.27 10.94
C ARG A 4 -8.28 -43.02 11.28
N PHE A 5 -7.42 -43.19 10.29
CA PHE A 5 -6.04 -42.71 10.33
C PHE A 5 -6.02 -41.26 9.85
N PHE A 6 -5.11 -40.46 10.41
CA PHE A 6 -4.69 -39.21 9.79
C PHE A 6 -3.27 -39.40 9.25
N LEU A 7 -3.06 -39.02 7.99
CA LEU A 7 -1.74 -38.88 7.42
C LEU A 7 -1.11 -37.61 7.98
N VAL A 8 0.03 -37.76 8.65
CA VAL A 8 0.91 -36.65 9.01
C VAL A 8 2.10 -36.68 8.07
N TRP A 9 2.29 -35.60 7.32
CA TRP A 9 3.44 -35.46 6.43
C TRP A 9 4.56 -34.67 7.12
N PHE A 10 5.78 -34.93 6.70
CA PHE A 10 6.96 -34.15 7.08
C PHE A 10 7.71 -33.72 5.82
N LEU A 11 8.28 -32.52 5.88
CA LEU A 11 9.34 -32.08 4.97
C LEU A 11 10.67 -32.20 5.71
N SER A 12 11.62 -32.96 5.15
CA SER A 12 13.02 -32.92 5.51
C SER A 12 13.80 -32.27 4.38
N ALA A 13 14.40 -31.10 4.63
CA ALA A 13 15.19 -30.37 3.65
C ALA A 13 16.64 -30.22 4.11
N THR A 14 17.58 -30.52 3.22
CA THR A 14 19.01 -30.30 3.43
C THR A 14 19.42 -29.06 2.64
N VAL A 15 19.84 -27.99 3.33
CA VAL A 15 20.19 -26.69 2.71
C VAL A 15 21.57 -26.22 3.18
N ASN A 16 22.27 -25.40 2.39
CA ASN A 16 23.52 -24.78 2.85
C ASN A 16 23.27 -23.53 3.73
N LEU A 17 24.30 -23.09 4.45
CA LEU A 17 24.19 -21.95 5.39
C LEU A 17 23.87 -20.60 4.72
N LYS A 18 24.15 -20.44 3.43
CA LYS A 18 23.75 -19.25 2.65
C LYS A 18 22.24 -19.25 2.35
N ASN A 19 21.67 -20.44 2.12
CA ASN A 19 20.33 -20.61 1.60
C ASN A 19 19.28 -20.91 2.69
N ILE A 20 19.69 -21.26 3.92
CA ILE A 20 18.76 -21.51 5.04
C ILE A 20 17.79 -20.35 5.28
N GLN A 21 18.22 -19.10 5.14
CA GLN A 21 17.32 -17.95 5.36
C GLN A 21 16.19 -17.87 4.32
N LYS A 22 16.40 -18.35 3.09
CA LYS A 22 15.33 -18.44 2.07
C LYS A 22 14.30 -19.52 2.42
N LEU A 23 14.76 -20.69 2.88
CA LEU A 23 13.88 -21.75 3.39
C LEU A 23 13.13 -21.30 4.67
N LEU A 24 13.81 -20.64 5.60
CA LEU A 24 13.21 -20.16 6.84
C LEU A 24 12.23 -18.99 6.64
N ASN A 25 12.39 -18.16 5.60
CA ASN A 25 11.37 -17.19 5.23
C ASN A 25 10.09 -17.87 4.70
N PHE A 26 10.24 -18.90 3.84
CA PHE A 26 9.12 -19.72 3.37
C PHE A 26 8.37 -20.43 4.51
N LEU A 27 9.11 -20.99 5.48
CA LEU A 27 8.51 -21.59 6.67
C LEU A 27 7.93 -20.53 7.62
N GLY A 28 8.59 -19.39 7.76
CA GLY A 28 8.20 -18.27 8.65
C GLY A 28 6.80 -17.74 8.38
N GLY A 29 6.41 -17.62 7.11
CA GLY A 29 5.03 -17.31 6.69
C GLY A 29 3.97 -18.36 7.08
N ARG A 30 4.38 -19.47 7.71
CA ARG A 30 3.52 -20.54 8.25
C ARG A 30 3.81 -20.85 9.73
N VAL A 31 4.75 -20.15 10.38
CA VAL A 31 5.00 -20.25 11.82
C VAL A 31 3.92 -19.48 12.59
N GLY A 32 2.77 -20.13 12.76
CA GLY A 32 1.98 -19.97 13.98
C GLY A 32 2.71 -20.61 15.17
N SER A 33 1.99 -21.00 16.22
CA SER A 33 2.55 -21.64 17.42
C SER A 33 3.11 -23.08 17.23
N LYS A 34 3.44 -23.47 15.99
CA LYS A 34 3.96 -24.79 15.61
C LYS A 34 5.49 -24.84 15.79
N ALA A 35 6.01 -25.97 16.27
CA ALA A 35 7.45 -26.18 16.42
C ALA A 35 8.11 -26.64 15.09
N ILE A 36 9.14 -25.91 14.66
CA ILE A 36 10.13 -26.39 13.67
C ILE A 36 11.29 -27.02 14.45
N GLU A 37 11.84 -28.14 13.96
CA GLU A 37 13.13 -28.66 14.45
C GLU A 37 14.25 -28.45 13.42
N LEU A 38 15.35 -27.89 13.89
CA LEU A 38 16.57 -27.63 13.13
C LEU A 38 17.67 -28.54 13.65
N GLU A 39 18.24 -29.39 12.79
CA GLU A 39 19.43 -30.18 13.10
C GLU A 39 20.61 -29.69 12.24
N VAL A 40 21.56 -29.08 12.93
CA VAL A 40 22.82 -28.57 12.39
C VAL A 40 23.89 -29.62 12.63
N GLU A 41 24.68 -29.98 11.61
CA GLU A 41 25.84 -30.87 11.79
C GLU A 41 27.11 -30.23 11.20
N VAL A 42 28.16 -30.18 12.03
CA VAL A 42 29.46 -29.59 11.68
C VAL A 42 30.54 -30.50 12.24
N ASN A 43 31.47 -30.98 11.40
CA ASN A 43 32.59 -31.83 11.82
C ASN A 43 32.18 -33.04 12.69
N GLY A 44 31.01 -33.64 12.40
CA GLY A 44 30.44 -34.78 13.16
C GLY A 44 29.81 -34.43 14.51
N LYS A 45 29.73 -33.14 14.87
CA LYS A 45 28.98 -32.64 16.04
C LYS A 45 27.63 -32.10 15.61
N LYS A 46 26.59 -32.44 16.37
CA LYS A 46 25.20 -32.05 16.10
C LYS A 46 24.68 -31.03 17.11
N LEU A 47 23.99 -30.00 16.62
CA LEU A 47 23.17 -29.09 17.41
C LEU A 47 21.71 -29.21 16.95
N LYS A 48 20.83 -29.62 17.86
CA LYS A 48 19.37 -29.60 17.66
C LYS A 48 18.77 -28.37 18.32
N ILE A 49 17.87 -27.68 17.62
CA ILE A 49 17.12 -26.53 18.12
C ILE A 49 15.64 -26.70 17.73
N GLN A 50 14.73 -26.39 18.64
CA GLN A 50 13.31 -26.25 18.31
C GLN A 50 12.88 -24.79 18.44
N SER A 51 12.09 -24.30 17.48
CA SER A 51 11.59 -22.92 17.44
C SER A 51 10.08 -22.91 17.17
N ARG A 52 9.31 -22.18 18.00
CA ARG A 52 7.84 -22.16 17.99
C ARG A 52 7.24 -20.81 17.61
N ASN A 53 8.09 -19.83 17.33
CA ASN A 53 7.74 -18.50 16.84
C ASN A 53 8.94 -17.88 16.11
N GLN A 54 8.72 -16.76 15.41
CA GLN A 54 9.74 -16.08 14.61
C GLN A 54 10.93 -15.57 15.44
N GLN A 55 10.73 -15.22 16.72
CA GLN A 55 11.78 -14.69 17.58
C GLN A 55 12.73 -15.81 18.08
N GLU A 56 12.17 -16.95 18.46
CA GLU A 56 12.93 -18.19 18.72
C GLU A 56 13.67 -18.68 17.47
N LEU A 57 13.11 -18.48 16.28
CA LEU A 57 13.74 -18.88 15.02
C LEU A 57 14.96 -18.00 14.68
N LEU A 58 14.87 -16.68 14.91
CA LEU A 58 16.01 -15.78 14.79
C LEU A 58 17.10 -16.10 15.82
N ALA A 59 16.72 -16.43 17.07
CA ALA A 59 17.66 -16.90 18.09
C ALA A 59 18.33 -18.23 17.71
N ALA A 60 17.60 -19.16 17.07
CA ALA A 60 18.12 -20.42 16.57
C ALA A 60 19.13 -20.23 15.43
N ILE A 61 18.88 -19.29 14.51
CA ILE A 61 19.84 -18.90 13.46
C ILE A 61 21.13 -18.36 14.10
N GLU A 62 21.04 -17.48 15.10
CA GLU A 62 22.22 -16.88 15.73
C GLU A 62 23.03 -17.91 16.56
N ALA A 63 22.33 -18.81 17.26
CA ALA A 63 22.95 -19.97 17.93
C ALA A 63 23.65 -20.90 16.92
N THR A 64 23.04 -21.13 15.75
CA THR A 64 23.61 -21.93 14.65
C THR A 64 24.90 -21.31 14.11
N LYS A 65 24.91 -20.01 13.79
CA LYS A 65 26.13 -19.29 13.38
C LYS A 65 27.23 -19.39 14.44
N LYS A 66 26.89 -19.19 15.71
CA LYS A 66 27.85 -19.24 16.81
C LYS A 66 28.44 -20.65 17.01
N PHE A 67 27.63 -21.69 16.88
CA PHE A 67 28.08 -23.09 16.91
C PHE A 67 29.04 -23.39 15.75
N VAL A 68 28.67 -22.99 14.52
CA VAL A 68 29.54 -23.08 13.33
C VAL A 68 30.89 -22.41 13.56
N CYS A 69 30.93 -21.14 14.01
CA CYS A 69 32.18 -20.42 14.22
C CYS A 69 33.07 -21.06 15.31
N THR A 70 32.46 -21.60 16.37
CA THR A 70 33.21 -22.32 17.43
C THR A 70 33.82 -23.63 16.91
N GLU A 71 33.09 -24.39 16.08
CA GLU A 71 33.50 -25.74 15.67
C GLU A 71 34.30 -25.81 14.36
N THR A 72 34.46 -24.70 13.65
CA THR A 72 35.31 -24.57 12.44
C THR A 72 36.62 -23.80 12.67
N VAL A 73 36.80 -23.18 13.84
CA VAL A 73 37.99 -22.39 14.22
C VAL A 73 38.31 -21.26 13.21
N LEU A 74 37.27 -20.66 12.63
CA LEU A 74 37.40 -19.55 11.67
C LEU A 74 37.45 -18.18 12.38
N PRO A 75 38.30 -17.25 11.93
CA PRO A 75 38.22 -15.85 12.36
C PRO A 75 36.92 -15.22 11.84
N ALA A 76 36.42 -14.19 12.54
CA ALA A 76 35.14 -13.54 12.25
C ALA A 76 35.19 -12.65 10.98
N ILE A 77 35.28 -13.28 9.81
CA ILE A 77 35.29 -12.66 8.48
C ILE A 77 34.24 -13.39 7.61
N HIS A 78 33.56 -12.66 6.71
CA HIS A 78 32.28 -13.02 6.07
C HIS A 78 32.28 -14.19 5.04
N GLN A 79 33.16 -15.19 5.17
CA GLN A 79 33.15 -16.38 4.32
C GLN A 79 33.09 -17.66 5.17
N PHE A 80 31.87 -18.18 5.33
CA PHE A 80 31.65 -19.55 5.77
C PHE A 80 32.01 -20.54 4.64
N PRO A 81 32.55 -21.73 4.95
CA PRO A 81 32.81 -22.75 3.94
C PRO A 81 31.49 -23.26 3.35
N GLU A 82 31.47 -23.51 2.04
CA GLU A 82 30.26 -23.87 1.30
C GLU A 82 29.71 -25.27 1.65
N GLU A 83 30.49 -26.06 2.38
CA GLU A 83 30.21 -27.45 2.79
C GLU A 83 29.36 -27.57 4.08
N ILE A 84 28.91 -26.46 4.68
CA ILE A 84 28.04 -26.51 5.88
C ILE A 84 26.59 -26.72 5.47
N PHE A 85 26.06 -27.90 5.80
CA PHE A 85 24.72 -28.34 5.44
C PHE A 85 23.83 -28.53 6.67
N LEU A 86 22.56 -28.16 6.51
CA LEU A 86 21.60 -27.95 7.59
C LEU A 86 20.34 -28.76 7.29
N LYS A 87 19.97 -29.66 8.20
CA LYS A 87 18.76 -30.50 8.05
C LYS A 87 17.60 -29.87 8.80
N VAL A 88 16.66 -29.31 8.05
CA VAL A 88 15.42 -28.74 8.57
C VAL A 88 14.33 -29.80 8.51
N ILE A 89 13.65 -30.07 9.63
CA ILE A 89 12.52 -31.00 9.70
C ILE A 89 11.29 -30.24 10.21
N THR A 90 10.19 -30.31 9.46
CA THR A 90 8.93 -29.66 9.84
C THR A 90 7.72 -30.55 9.53
N LYS A 91 6.69 -30.43 10.36
CA LYS A 91 5.43 -31.19 10.27
C LYS A 91 4.42 -30.43 9.42
N LEU A 92 3.78 -31.13 8.49
CA LEU A 92 2.72 -30.63 7.61
C LEU A 92 1.43 -31.40 7.95
N GLU A 93 0.36 -30.69 8.28
CA GLU A 93 -0.85 -31.26 8.91
C GLU A 93 -2.07 -31.21 7.99
N THR A 94 -1.92 -30.61 6.81
CA THR A 94 -2.97 -30.45 5.80
C THR A 94 -2.42 -30.71 4.40
N VAL A 95 -3.29 -31.17 3.50
CA VAL A 95 -2.94 -31.38 2.07
C VAL A 95 -2.51 -30.07 1.42
N GLN A 96 -3.09 -28.92 1.81
CA GLN A 96 -2.68 -27.61 1.31
C GLN A 96 -1.27 -27.18 1.78
N GLU A 97 -0.85 -27.54 3.00
CA GLU A 97 0.54 -27.33 3.44
C GLU A 97 1.51 -28.21 2.63
N LEU A 98 1.14 -29.46 2.32
CA LEU A 98 1.92 -30.40 1.52
C LEU A 98 2.08 -29.93 0.07
N GLU A 99 1.00 -29.67 -0.66
CA GLU A 99 1.10 -29.28 -2.09
C GLU A 99 1.84 -27.95 -2.26
N ARG A 100 1.60 -26.97 -1.36
CA ARG A 100 2.36 -25.71 -1.35
C ARG A 100 3.82 -25.87 -0.88
N ALA A 101 4.21 -27.03 -0.34
CA ALA A 101 5.61 -27.35 -0.04
C ALA A 101 6.28 -28.07 -1.21
N LYS A 102 5.59 -29.01 -1.86
CA LYS A 102 6.02 -29.62 -3.12
C LYS A 102 6.28 -28.56 -4.20
N PHE A 103 5.35 -27.61 -4.37
CA PHE A 103 5.49 -26.53 -5.34
C PHE A 103 6.73 -25.68 -5.08
N PHE A 104 6.97 -25.25 -3.83
CA PHE A 104 8.16 -24.47 -3.46
C PHE A 104 9.46 -25.25 -3.65
N VAL A 105 9.47 -26.56 -3.36
CA VAL A 105 10.62 -27.43 -3.63
C VAL A 105 10.91 -27.51 -5.12
N GLU A 106 9.90 -27.72 -5.97
CA GLU A 106 10.08 -27.85 -7.42
C GLU A 106 10.47 -26.52 -8.08
N GLU A 107 9.83 -25.41 -7.71
CA GLU A 107 10.17 -24.04 -8.13
C GLU A 107 11.64 -23.71 -7.86
N ASN A 108 12.16 -24.16 -6.71
CA ASN A 108 13.52 -23.87 -6.27
C ASN A 108 14.53 -25.00 -6.57
N ARG A 109 14.11 -26.08 -7.22
CA ARG A 109 14.91 -27.29 -7.51
C ARG A 109 16.22 -26.99 -8.25
N ASN A 110 16.15 -26.06 -9.20
CA ASN A 110 17.31 -25.63 -10.01
C ASN A 110 18.03 -24.39 -9.43
N SER A 111 17.63 -23.88 -8.26
CA SER A 111 18.17 -22.65 -7.66
C SER A 111 19.36 -22.88 -6.71
N GLY A 112 19.72 -24.13 -6.45
CA GLY A 112 20.72 -24.49 -5.43
C GLY A 112 20.25 -24.30 -3.98
N LEU A 113 18.97 -23.94 -3.74
CA LEU A 113 18.39 -23.82 -2.40
C LEU A 113 18.54 -25.12 -1.58
N PHE A 114 18.28 -26.25 -2.22
CA PHE A 114 18.29 -27.58 -1.61
C PHE A 114 19.41 -28.46 -2.18
N LEU A 115 20.03 -29.27 -1.32
CA LEU A 115 20.78 -30.47 -1.71
C LEU A 115 19.86 -31.70 -1.79
N SER A 116 18.95 -31.83 -0.83
CA SER A 116 17.84 -32.78 -0.84
C SER A 116 16.60 -32.13 -0.24
N ALA A 117 15.42 -32.58 -0.65
CA ALA A 117 14.14 -32.15 -0.11
C ALA A 117 13.15 -33.30 -0.25
N ASP A 118 12.92 -34.00 0.86
CA ASP A 118 12.24 -35.28 0.92
C ASP A 118 10.93 -35.15 1.72
N PHE A 119 9.86 -35.71 1.18
CA PHE A 119 8.56 -35.80 1.86
C PHE A 119 8.30 -37.24 2.29
N TYR A 120 7.89 -37.41 3.55
CA TYR A 120 7.49 -38.71 4.09
C TYR A 120 6.29 -38.56 5.01
N ASP A 121 5.47 -39.60 5.06
CA ASP A 121 4.25 -39.71 5.84
C ASP A 121 4.39 -40.69 7.01
N ILE A 122 3.57 -40.49 8.04
CA ILE A 122 3.40 -41.42 9.15
C ILE A 122 1.90 -41.59 9.39
N GLU A 123 1.39 -42.81 9.23
CA GLU A 123 0.06 -43.18 9.70
C GLU A 123 0.04 -43.20 11.23
N GLN A 124 -0.85 -42.41 11.85
CA GLN A 124 -1.09 -42.47 13.29
C GLN A 124 -2.52 -42.92 13.61
N PRO A 125 -2.72 -43.90 14.51
CA PRO A 125 -4.04 -44.32 14.96
C PRO A 125 -4.61 -43.33 15.98
N LEU A 126 -5.89 -42.96 15.81
CA LEU A 126 -6.62 -42.19 16.82
C LEU A 126 -6.91 -43.05 18.06
N LEU A 127 -6.37 -42.66 19.21
CA LEU A 127 -6.88 -43.11 20.50
C LEU A 127 -8.25 -42.44 20.77
N PRO A 128 -9.22 -43.17 21.35
CA PRO A 128 -10.51 -42.59 21.71
C PRO A 128 -10.36 -41.58 22.85
N ALA A 129 -11.09 -40.46 22.77
CA ALA A 129 -11.03 -39.41 23.79
C ALA A 129 -11.65 -39.88 25.11
N GLU A 130 -10.90 -39.79 26.21
CA GLU A 130 -11.42 -40.03 27.56
C GLU A 130 -12.37 -38.88 27.96
N THR A 131 -13.58 -39.25 28.40
CA THR A 131 -14.56 -38.29 28.93
C THR A 131 -14.14 -37.79 30.31
N PRO A 132 -14.20 -36.47 30.58
CA PRO A 132 -13.84 -35.94 31.90
C PRO A 132 -14.84 -36.42 32.97
N PRO A 133 -14.37 -36.81 34.18
CA PRO A 133 -15.24 -37.29 35.24
C PRO A 133 -16.08 -36.16 35.85
N GLN A 134 -17.35 -36.45 36.13
CA GLN A 134 -18.24 -35.54 36.87
C GLN A 134 -17.87 -35.47 38.36
N SER A 135 -18.09 -34.31 38.97
CA SER A 135 -17.68 -34.00 40.34
C SER A 135 -18.57 -34.64 41.42
N SER A 136 -17.96 -35.31 42.42
CA SER A 136 -18.64 -35.77 43.63
C SER A 136 -17.91 -35.37 44.93
N THR A 137 -18.50 -34.39 45.63
CA THR A 137 -18.53 -34.19 47.09
C THR A 137 -17.37 -34.63 48.01
N ASN A 138 -16.77 -33.61 48.66
CA ASN A 138 -16.51 -33.48 50.11
C ASN A 138 -15.39 -34.26 50.86
N LEU A 139 -14.54 -33.46 51.53
CA LEU A 139 -13.88 -33.64 52.85
C LEU A 139 -13.16 -34.98 53.16
N SER A 140 -11.90 -34.97 53.63
CA SER A 140 -11.59 -34.42 54.97
C SER A 140 -10.09 -34.35 55.36
N GLN A 141 -9.76 -33.29 56.14
CA GLN A 141 -8.78 -33.18 57.26
C GLN A 141 -7.27 -33.59 57.17
N ARG A 142 -6.41 -32.60 57.52
CA ARG A 142 -5.20 -32.66 58.42
C ARG A 142 -3.97 -33.49 57.96
N THR A 143 -2.70 -33.16 58.29
CA THR A 143 -1.96 -32.12 59.08
C THR A 143 -0.57 -31.89 58.43
N GLY A 144 0.24 -30.83 58.66
CA GLY A 144 0.13 -29.60 59.48
C GLY A 144 1.52 -29.05 59.92
N ARG A 145 1.63 -27.75 60.31
CA ARG A 145 2.81 -27.02 60.91
C ARG A 145 4.12 -27.04 60.07
N GLY A 146 4.83 -25.95 59.73
CA GLY A 146 5.23 -24.69 60.39
C GLY A 146 6.50 -24.19 59.63
N LEU A 147 7.16 -23.03 59.82
CA LEU A 147 7.24 -21.96 60.85
C LEU A 147 7.57 -20.59 60.17
N ARG A 148 7.55 -19.47 60.92
CA ARG A 148 8.06 -18.12 60.50
C ARG A 148 9.42 -17.79 61.14
N PRO A 149 10.24 -16.93 60.51
CA PRO A 149 10.54 -15.58 61.07
C PRO A 149 10.24 -14.45 60.04
N LYS A 150 9.62 -13.30 60.37
CA LYS A 150 10.06 -12.10 61.14
C LYS A 150 10.91 -11.06 60.35
N LEU A 151 10.24 -10.03 59.83
CA LEU A 151 10.37 -8.57 60.12
C LEU A 151 11.75 -7.97 60.47
N PRO A 152 12.08 -6.75 59.98
CA PRO A 152 11.56 -5.53 60.67
C PRO A 152 11.30 -4.23 59.85
N LYS A 153 10.28 -3.45 60.28
CA LYS A 153 10.23 -1.96 60.44
C LYS A 153 10.42 -1.02 59.20
N SER A 154 10.01 0.27 59.18
CA SER A 154 9.06 1.15 59.94
C SER A 154 9.08 2.57 59.32
N GLU A 155 8.13 3.53 59.43
CA GLU A 155 6.71 3.61 59.85
C GLU A 155 6.16 5.04 59.52
N LYS A 156 4.84 5.19 59.26
CA LYS A 156 4.00 6.43 59.39
C LYS A 156 4.22 7.59 58.39
N THR A 157 3.30 8.55 58.21
CA THR A 157 2.06 8.98 58.96
C THR A 157 0.95 9.32 57.91
N GLU A 158 -0.37 9.10 58.03
CA GLU A 158 -1.39 9.44 59.07
C GLU A 158 -1.59 10.96 59.29
N LEU A 159 -2.79 11.54 59.45
CA LEU A 159 -4.20 11.05 59.35
C LEU A 159 -4.90 11.80 58.16
N ASP A 160 -6.21 12.05 57.98
CA ASP A 160 -7.52 11.82 58.65
C ASP A 160 -8.63 11.90 57.53
N ALA A 161 -9.98 11.84 57.68
CA ALA A 161 -10.93 11.80 58.79
C ALA A 161 -12.19 10.94 58.42
N THR A 162 -13.43 11.32 58.80
CA THR A 162 -14.60 10.41 58.81
C THR A 162 -15.96 10.91 58.26
N ASN A 163 -16.81 9.94 57.89
CA ASN A 163 -18.22 10.05 57.45
C ASN A 163 -19.21 10.48 58.57
N PHE A 164 -20.49 10.74 58.25
CA PHE A 164 -21.62 9.79 58.45
C PHE A 164 -22.94 10.24 57.79
N TYR A 165 -23.96 9.36 57.82
CA TYR A 165 -25.17 9.33 56.95
C TYR A 165 -26.41 10.06 57.53
N HIS A 166 -27.43 10.36 56.70
CA HIS A 166 -28.84 9.90 56.88
C HIS A 166 -29.79 10.23 55.69
N GLU A 167 -30.92 9.50 55.61
CA GLU A 167 -32.09 9.55 54.69
C GLU A 167 -33.36 9.23 55.53
N PRO A 168 -34.66 9.27 55.10
CA PRO A 168 -35.35 9.68 53.84
C PRO A 168 -36.49 10.72 54.16
N PRO A 169 -37.76 10.81 53.62
CA PRO A 169 -38.51 10.16 52.51
C PRO A 169 -39.31 11.11 51.56
N GLN A 170 -40.67 11.14 51.57
CA GLN A 170 -41.56 11.69 50.52
C GLN A 170 -42.88 12.34 51.05
N ASN A 171 -43.40 13.44 50.44
CA ASN A 171 -44.82 13.61 50.03
C ASN A 171 -45.21 14.94 49.28
N ARG A 172 -46.47 15.01 48.82
CA ARG A 172 -47.21 16.05 48.01
C ARG A 172 -47.56 17.38 48.79
N PRO A 173 -48.20 18.46 48.22
CA PRO A 173 -48.97 18.62 46.95
C PRO A 173 -48.76 19.96 46.15
N GLN A 174 -49.74 20.32 45.29
CA GLN A 174 -49.71 21.36 44.22
C GLN A 174 -50.29 22.74 44.62
N THR A 175 -50.01 23.82 43.84
CA THR A 175 -50.99 24.91 43.53
C THR A 175 -50.58 25.77 42.29
N SER A 176 -51.60 26.32 41.58
CA SER A 176 -51.61 27.40 40.56
C SER A 176 -50.34 27.73 39.73
N SER A 177 -50.27 27.60 38.40
CA SER A 177 -51.17 28.02 37.28
C SER A 177 -51.01 29.49 36.79
N ARG A 178 -50.41 29.64 35.59
CA ARG A 178 -50.77 30.63 34.55
C ARG A 178 -50.59 29.96 33.17
N ASN A 179 -51.53 30.18 32.26
CA ASN A 179 -51.57 29.50 30.95
C ASN A 179 -50.79 30.26 29.87
N ILE A 180 -50.09 29.51 29.01
CA ILE A 180 -49.66 29.91 27.65
C ILE A 180 -49.97 28.71 26.71
N PRO A 181 -50.40 28.90 25.45
CA PRO A 181 -50.88 27.81 24.60
C PRO A 181 -49.79 26.80 24.18
N PRO A 182 -50.16 25.55 23.83
CA PRO A 182 -49.22 24.55 23.34
C PRO A 182 -48.74 24.88 21.92
N VAL A 183 -47.42 24.88 21.71
CA VAL A 183 -46.82 24.79 20.38
C VAL A 183 -46.75 23.31 20.00
N ASN A 184 -47.16 22.96 18.78
CA ASN A 184 -47.06 21.58 18.28
C ASN A 184 -45.61 21.09 18.33
N GLN A 185 -45.40 19.89 18.87
CA GLN A 185 -44.12 19.20 18.77
C GLN A 185 -43.87 18.78 17.33
N LEU A 186 -43.07 19.58 16.61
CA LEU A 186 -42.42 19.13 15.39
C LEU A 186 -41.48 17.98 15.75
N GLN A 187 -41.90 16.75 15.44
CA GLN A 187 -41.03 15.59 15.47
C GLN A 187 -39.98 15.75 14.38
N THR A 188 -38.81 16.29 14.73
CA THR A 188 -37.65 16.32 13.85
C THR A 188 -37.13 14.90 13.67
N GLN A 189 -37.66 14.18 12.68
CA GLN A 189 -37.01 12.98 12.17
C GLN A 189 -35.60 13.36 11.66
N PRO A 190 -34.61 12.46 11.77
CA PRO A 190 -33.32 12.67 11.14
C PRO A 190 -33.52 12.64 9.62
N ILE A 191 -33.47 13.81 8.99
CA ILE A 191 -33.42 13.92 7.52
C ILE A 191 -32.08 13.29 7.11
N ASP A 192 -32.13 12.16 6.40
CA ASP A 192 -30.92 11.56 5.84
C ASP A 192 -30.48 12.39 4.64
N ASN A 193 -29.61 13.37 4.91
CA ASN A 193 -29.11 14.32 3.93
C ASN A 193 -28.44 13.65 2.70
N HIS A 194 -28.07 12.36 2.76
CA HIS A 194 -27.63 11.64 1.56
C HIS A 194 -28.76 11.44 0.56
N GLN A 195 -29.96 11.08 1.02
CA GLN A 195 -31.08 10.72 0.13
C GLN A 195 -31.70 11.97 -0.50
N ALA A 196 -31.88 13.04 0.28
CA ALA A 196 -32.32 14.34 -0.24
C ALA A 196 -31.28 15.00 -1.18
N PHE A 197 -29.99 14.71 -1.03
CA PHE A 197 -28.96 15.16 -1.98
C PHE A 197 -28.99 14.34 -3.27
N LEU A 198 -29.22 13.02 -3.17
CA LEU A 198 -29.38 12.15 -4.34
C LEU A 198 -30.60 12.54 -5.18
N GLU A 199 -31.75 12.81 -4.55
CA GLU A 199 -32.97 13.27 -5.23
C GLU A 199 -32.83 14.64 -5.93
N ALA A 200 -31.85 15.45 -5.51
CA ALA A 200 -31.50 16.71 -6.16
C ALA A 200 -30.37 16.59 -7.21
N SER A 201 -29.74 15.42 -7.34
CA SER A 201 -28.56 15.20 -8.19
C SER A 201 -28.88 14.26 -9.35
N SER A 202 -28.46 14.61 -10.56
CA SER A 202 -28.60 13.75 -11.74
C SER A 202 -27.51 12.67 -11.76
N LEU A 203 -27.60 11.71 -10.82
CA LEU A 203 -26.62 10.63 -10.63
C LEU A 203 -27.31 9.26 -10.60
N LEU A 204 -26.78 8.30 -11.33
CA LEU A 204 -27.19 6.89 -11.30
C LEU A 204 -26.18 6.09 -10.47
N ILE A 205 -26.65 5.46 -9.39
CA ILE A 205 -25.86 4.49 -8.62
C ILE A 205 -25.87 3.16 -9.36
N ARG A 206 -24.69 2.59 -9.64
CA ARG A 206 -24.55 1.29 -10.33
C ARG A 206 -23.48 0.42 -9.69
N TYR A 207 -23.73 -0.89 -9.63
CA TYR A 207 -22.80 -1.89 -9.10
C TYR A 207 -22.24 -2.70 -10.26
N PRO A 208 -20.94 -2.63 -10.58
CA PRO A 208 -20.40 -3.42 -11.66
C PRO A 208 -20.33 -4.90 -11.27
N ASN A 209 -20.44 -5.76 -12.29
CA ASN A 209 -20.26 -7.20 -12.17
C ASN A 209 -19.47 -7.71 -13.37
N LEU A 210 -18.61 -8.71 -13.14
CA LEU A 210 -17.79 -9.36 -14.17
C LEU A 210 -18.20 -10.83 -14.28
N GLU A 211 -18.96 -11.15 -15.32
CA GLU A 211 -19.53 -12.47 -15.57
C GLU A 211 -18.79 -13.17 -16.72
N CYS A 212 -18.10 -14.25 -16.36
CA CYS A 212 -17.37 -15.18 -17.23
C CYS A 212 -17.25 -16.52 -16.48
N LEU A 213 -16.81 -17.57 -17.16
CA LEU A 213 -16.50 -18.86 -16.53
C LEU A 213 -15.31 -18.72 -15.56
N ASN A 214 -15.35 -19.43 -14.42
CA ASN A 214 -14.26 -19.44 -13.43
C ASN A 214 -13.00 -20.15 -13.96
N GLN A 215 -13.19 -21.06 -14.92
CA GLN A 215 -12.15 -21.92 -15.50
C GLN A 215 -12.27 -21.89 -17.03
N ILE A 216 -11.14 -21.77 -17.73
CA ILE A 216 -11.04 -21.74 -19.20
C ILE A 216 -9.93 -22.67 -19.68
N ILE A 217 -10.10 -23.35 -20.81
CA ILE A 217 -9.07 -24.20 -21.42
C ILE A 217 -8.11 -23.34 -22.27
N LEU A 218 -6.82 -23.67 -22.23
CA LEU A 218 -5.77 -22.97 -22.98
C LEU A 218 -6.03 -23.04 -24.50
N ASN A 219 -5.99 -21.87 -25.13
CA ASN A 219 -6.34 -21.53 -26.51
C ASN A 219 -7.84 -21.61 -26.86
N GLU A 220 -8.73 -21.81 -25.88
CA GLU A 220 -10.17 -21.64 -26.11
C GLU A 220 -10.63 -20.18 -25.97
N LYS A 221 -11.76 -19.88 -26.63
CA LYS A 221 -12.43 -18.59 -26.58
C LYS A 221 -13.54 -18.56 -25.54
N PHE A 222 -13.78 -17.40 -24.94
CA PHE A 222 -14.91 -17.16 -24.05
C PHE A 222 -15.37 -15.70 -24.06
N SER A 223 -16.62 -15.50 -23.66
CA SER A 223 -17.21 -14.18 -23.43
C SER A 223 -16.96 -13.73 -21.99
N LEU A 224 -16.56 -12.47 -21.84
CA LEU A 224 -16.67 -11.70 -20.60
C LEU A 224 -17.81 -10.68 -20.78
N PHE A 225 -18.84 -10.80 -19.95
CA PHE A 225 -19.87 -9.78 -19.81
C PHE A 225 -19.45 -8.81 -18.71
N VAL A 226 -19.23 -7.56 -19.09
CA VAL A 226 -19.05 -6.45 -18.16
C VAL A 226 -20.41 -5.80 -17.96
N GLN A 227 -20.92 -5.86 -16.74
CA GLN A 227 -22.25 -5.39 -16.39
C GLN A 227 -22.19 -4.18 -15.44
N LEU A 228 -23.21 -3.32 -15.50
CA LEU A 228 -23.54 -2.30 -14.51
C LEU A 228 -24.96 -2.55 -14.01
N LEU A 229 -25.07 -3.12 -12.82
CA LEU A 229 -26.31 -3.54 -12.18
C LEU A 229 -26.95 -2.41 -11.36
N ILE A 230 -28.27 -2.44 -11.22
CA ILE A 230 -29.03 -1.55 -10.32
C ILE A 230 -28.99 -2.05 -8.88
N GLU A 231 -29.17 -3.35 -8.65
CA GLU A 231 -29.08 -3.95 -7.32
C GLU A 231 -27.63 -4.34 -6.97
N GLN A 232 -27.31 -4.33 -5.67
CA GLN A 232 -25.98 -4.68 -5.17
C GLN A 232 -25.83 -6.22 -5.16
N PRO A 233 -24.97 -6.84 -6.01
CA PRO A 233 -24.93 -8.30 -6.13
C PRO A 233 -24.32 -8.98 -4.90
N LYS A 234 -23.40 -8.30 -4.20
CA LYS A 234 -22.74 -8.79 -2.97
C LYS A 234 -22.48 -7.60 -2.06
N SER A 235 -22.56 -7.78 -0.73
CA SER A 235 -22.39 -6.68 0.24
C SER A 235 -20.98 -6.05 0.25
N SER A 236 -19.99 -6.69 -0.37
CA SER A 236 -18.65 -6.14 -0.63
C SER A 236 -18.57 -5.29 -1.91
N THR A 237 -19.51 -5.43 -2.84
CA THR A 237 -19.54 -4.71 -4.11
C THR A 237 -19.85 -3.24 -3.84
N GLN A 238 -18.97 -2.36 -4.28
CA GLN A 238 -19.17 -0.91 -4.15
C GLN A 238 -19.89 -0.38 -5.38
N ALA A 239 -20.46 0.82 -5.28
CA ALA A 239 -21.09 1.46 -6.43
C ALA A 239 -20.12 2.40 -7.14
N ILE A 240 -20.19 2.44 -8.46
CA ILE A 240 -19.85 3.65 -9.23
C ILE A 240 -21.05 4.59 -9.24
N TYR A 241 -20.76 5.86 -9.50
CA TYR A 241 -21.74 6.91 -9.68
C TYR A 241 -21.58 7.37 -11.14
N VAL A 242 -22.65 7.25 -11.92
CA VAL A 242 -22.69 7.65 -13.32
C VAL A 242 -23.45 8.96 -13.42
N GLU A 243 -22.82 9.99 -13.97
CA GLU A 243 -23.48 11.27 -14.23
C GLU A 243 -24.56 11.12 -15.29
N ASN A 244 -25.74 11.65 -15.02
CA ASN A 244 -26.92 11.63 -15.90
C ASN A 244 -27.28 13.05 -16.37
N SER A 245 -26.31 13.77 -16.94
CA SER A 245 -26.51 15.09 -17.56
C SER A 245 -27.15 15.01 -18.96
N CYS A 246 -27.47 13.81 -19.44
CA CYS A 246 -28.18 13.56 -20.69
C CYS A 246 -29.67 13.89 -20.61
N THR A 247 -30.28 14.27 -21.73
CA THR A 247 -31.76 14.36 -21.82
C THR A 247 -32.38 12.96 -21.85
N PRO A 248 -33.66 12.75 -21.47
CA PRO A 248 -34.29 11.42 -21.49
C PRO A 248 -34.33 10.68 -22.84
N ALA A 249 -33.89 11.32 -23.94
CA ALA A 249 -33.73 10.69 -25.26
C ALA A 249 -32.29 10.16 -25.53
N GLN A 250 -31.35 10.39 -24.61
CA GLN A 250 -29.98 9.90 -24.65
C GLN A 250 -29.65 9.25 -23.30
N LEU A 251 -29.09 8.05 -23.30
CA LEU A 251 -28.62 7.42 -22.07
C LEU A 251 -27.20 7.92 -21.73
N PRO A 252 -26.82 7.95 -20.44
CA PRO A 252 -25.43 8.19 -20.07
C PRO A 252 -24.48 7.16 -20.65
N GLU A 253 -23.38 7.61 -21.23
CA GLU A 253 -22.35 6.75 -21.81
C GLU A 253 -21.21 6.52 -20.81
N ILE A 254 -20.82 5.25 -20.65
CA ILE A 254 -19.61 4.84 -19.92
C ILE A 254 -18.70 4.10 -20.89
N GLU A 255 -17.45 4.51 -20.98
CA GLU A 255 -16.43 3.73 -21.68
C GLU A 255 -15.89 2.63 -20.75
N VAL A 256 -15.94 1.40 -21.23
CA VAL A 256 -15.45 0.19 -20.57
C VAL A 256 -14.14 -0.21 -21.24
N VAL A 257 -13.05 -0.32 -20.49
CA VAL A 257 -11.71 -0.61 -21.01
C VAL A 257 -11.12 -1.83 -20.30
N LEU A 258 -10.74 -2.85 -21.07
CA LEU A 258 -10.04 -4.02 -20.53
C LEU A 258 -8.55 -3.73 -20.36
N ARG A 259 -8.04 -4.16 -19.21
CA ARG A 259 -6.63 -4.32 -18.91
C ARG A 259 -6.42 -5.82 -18.68
N THR A 260 -5.89 -6.53 -19.67
CA THR A 260 -5.54 -7.97 -19.57
C THR A 260 -4.02 -8.13 -19.52
N PRO A 261 -3.37 -7.83 -18.37
CA PRO A 261 -1.92 -7.88 -18.27
C PRO A 261 -1.36 -9.30 -18.33
N ARG A 262 -2.15 -10.36 -18.19
CA ARG A 262 -1.69 -11.75 -18.41
C ARG A 262 -2.76 -12.58 -19.10
N GLY A 263 -2.31 -13.50 -19.94
CA GLY A 263 -3.05 -14.70 -20.32
C GLY A 263 -4.29 -14.56 -21.20
N PHE A 264 -4.65 -13.38 -21.70
CA PHE A 264 -5.77 -13.22 -22.63
C PHE A 264 -5.46 -12.29 -23.82
N ASP A 265 -5.68 -12.80 -25.03
CA ASP A 265 -5.79 -12.00 -26.23
C ASP A 265 -7.25 -11.55 -26.42
N ILE A 266 -7.46 -10.27 -26.73
CA ILE A 266 -8.78 -9.65 -26.91
C ILE A 266 -9.15 -9.65 -28.39
N GLU A 267 -10.37 -10.05 -28.74
CA GLU A 267 -10.88 -9.98 -30.11
C GLU A 267 -11.45 -8.59 -30.42
N GLY A 268 -10.80 -7.86 -31.33
CA GLY A 268 -11.20 -6.51 -31.71
C GLY A 268 -10.56 -5.43 -30.83
N ASN A 269 -11.37 -4.50 -30.32
CA ASN A 269 -10.90 -3.44 -29.44
C ASN A 269 -10.90 -3.91 -27.98
N ASP A 270 -9.95 -3.38 -27.20
CA ASP A 270 -9.89 -3.50 -25.75
C ASP A 270 -10.76 -2.46 -25.02
N TYR A 271 -11.64 -1.76 -25.73
CA TYR A 271 -12.64 -0.87 -25.16
C TYR A 271 -13.97 -0.92 -25.92
N GLN A 272 -15.07 -0.63 -25.22
CA GLN A 272 -16.43 -0.49 -25.76
C GLN A 272 -17.21 0.57 -25.00
N LEU A 273 -18.19 1.21 -25.66
CA LEU A 273 -19.13 2.14 -25.02
C LEU A 273 -20.37 1.40 -24.51
N MET A 274 -20.66 1.53 -23.22
CA MET A 274 -21.89 1.06 -22.59
C MET A 274 -22.89 2.22 -22.47
N GLN A 275 -24.09 2.04 -23.03
CA GLN A 275 -25.25 2.89 -22.76
C GLN A 275 -25.86 2.48 -21.41
N VAL A 276 -25.80 3.35 -20.40
CA VAL A 276 -26.31 3.07 -19.05
C VAL A 276 -27.80 3.34 -18.99
N LYS A 277 -28.60 2.27 -19.07
CA LYS A 277 -30.06 2.31 -18.94
C LYS A 277 -30.45 2.85 -17.56
N LEU A 278 -31.54 3.61 -17.48
CA LEU A 278 -32.00 4.25 -16.24
C LEU A 278 -32.62 3.24 -15.25
N ASP A 279 -33.46 2.34 -15.76
CA ASP A 279 -34.34 1.48 -14.94
C ASP A 279 -34.09 -0.03 -15.14
N SER A 280 -32.96 -0.41 -15.75
CA SER A 280 -32.53 -1.82 -15.86
C SER A 280 -31.01 -1.95 -15.97
N ASP A 281 -30.51 -3.17 -15.77
CA ASP A 281 -29.08 -3.47 -15.83
C ASP A 281 -28.50 -3.27 -17.24
N SER A 282 -27.27 -2.76 -17.30
CA SER A 282 -26.55 -2.47 -18.54
C SER A 282 -25.38 -3.44 -18.70
N SER A 283 -25.02 -3.82 -19.93
CA SER A 283 -24.02 -4.85 -20.20
C SER A 283 -23.34 -4.65 -21.55
N VAL A 284 -22.07 -5.02 -21.64
CA VAL A 284 -21.27 -5.14 -22.88
C VAL A 284 -20.48 -6.45 -22.86
N GLU A 285 -20.13 -6.98 -24.03
CA GLU A 285 -19.51 -8.30 -24.19
C GLU A 285 -18.15 -8.19 -24.87
N PHE A 286 -17.11 -8.73 -24.24
CA PHE A 286 -15.78 -8.86 -24.80
C PHE A 286 -15.44 -10.32 -25.06
N ASN A 287 -14.93 -10.62 -26.25
CA ASN A 287 -14.48 -11.96 -26.62
C ASN A 287 -12.97 -12.08 -26.36
N LEU A 288 -12.57 -13.14 -25.67
CA LEU A 288 -11.22 -13.37 -25.14
C LEU A 288 -10.73 -14.77 -25.50
N THR A 289 -9.46 -14.90 -25.88
CA THR A 289 -8.79 -16.20 -26.05
C THR A 289 -7.77 -16.40 -24.93
N ALA A 290 -7.78 -17.55 -24.26
CA ALA A 290 -6.89 -17.81 -23.12
C ALA A 290 -5.50 -18.33 -23.56
N CYS A 291 -4.44 -17.55 -23.33
CA CYS A 291 -3.11 -17.79 -23.90
C CYS A 291 -2.01 -18.13 -22.86
N LYS A 292 -2.33 -18.19 -21.55
CA LYS A 292 -1.37 -18.55 -20.49
C LYS A 292 -2.02 -19.36 -19.38
N LEU A 293 -1.36 -20.44 -18.93
CA LEU A 293 -1.83 -21.33 -17.86
C LEU A 293 -1.69 -20.71 -16.45
N GLY A 294 -2.54 -21.16 -15.54
CA GLY A 294 -2.60 -20.72 -14.15
C GLY A 294 -3.68 -19.65 -13.93
N GLU A 295 -3.74 -19.08 -12.73
CA GLU A 295 -4.63 -17.96 -12.42
C GLU A 295 -4.20 -16.68 -13.18
N GLN A 296 -5.12 -16.06 -13.91
CA GLN A 296 -4.91 -14.81 -14.64
C GLN A 296 -5.91 -13.74 -14.14
N GLU A 297 -5.46 -12.50 -13.93
CA GLU A 297 -6.33 -11.35 -13.65
C GLU A 297 -6.89 -10.77 -14.96
N ILE A 298 -8.21 -10.57 -15.00
CA ILE A 298 -8.87 -9.63 -15.90
C ILE A 298 -9.24 -8.40 -15.07
N ARG A 299 -8.85 -7.22 -15.56
CA ARG A 299 -9.17 -5.94 -14.95
C ARG A 299 -9.95 -5.10 -15.95
N VAL A 300 -10.95 -4.36 -15.44
CA VAL A 300 -11.84 -3.53 -16.25
C VAL A 300 -11.93 -2.15 -15.62
N ASP A 301 -11.46 -1.14 -16.34
CA ASP A 301 -11.61 0.27 -15.98
C ASP A 301 -12.90 0.84 -16.59
N PHE A 302 -13.58 1.71 -15.85
CA PHE A 302 -14.75 2.46 -16.29
C PHE A 302 -14.42 3.95 -16.36
N TYR A 303 -14.63 4.59 -17.52
CA TYR A 303 -14.39 6.02 -17.73
C TYR A 303 -15.71 6.75 -18.06
N GLN A 304 -15.85 7.97 -17.53
CA GLN A 304 -16.87 8.93 -17.95
C GLN A 304 -16.19 10.30 -18.12
N CYS A 305 -16.53 11.04 -19.17
CA CYS A 305 -15.94 12.36 -19.45
C CYS A 305 -14.39 12.37 -19.35
N ASP A 306 -13.76 11.36 -19.97
CA ASP A 306 -12.30 11.16 -20.02
C ASP A 306 -11.62 10.97 -18.64
N ARG A 307 -12.40 10.71 -17.58
CA ARG A 307 -11.91 10.40 -16.23
C ARG A 307 -12.30 8.97 -15.84
N ARG A 308 -11.34 8.19 -15.32
CA ARG A 308 -11.66 6.90 -14.68
C ARG A 308 -12.51 7.14 -13.43
N ILE A 309 -13.70 6.53 -13.40
CA ILE A 309 -14.66 6.56 -12.30
C ILE A 309 -14.63 5.27 -11.45
N GLY A 310 -14.08 4.17 -11.98
CA GLY A 310 -13.87 2.94 -11.21
C GLY A 310 -13.00 1.92 -11.94
N THR A 311 -12.57 0.90 -11.21
CA THR A 311 -11.92 -0.31 -11.74
C THR A 311 -12.51 -1.52 -11.02
N GLU A 312 -12.84 -2.58 -11.75
CA GLU A 312 -13.24 -3.89 -11.21
C GLU A 312 -12.30 -5.00 -11.71
N ARG A 313 -12.22 -6.12 -10.98
CA ARG A 313 -11.29 -7.22 -11.26
C ARG A 313 -11.92 -8.58 -11.01
N CYS A 314 -11.61 -9.55 -11.86
CA CYS A 314 -11.85 -10.97 -11.61
C CYS A 314 -10.62 -11.81 -11.97
N SER A 315 -10.45 -12.93 -11.26
CA SER A 315 -9.47 -13.95 -11.63
C SER A 315 -10.16 -15.11 -12.35
N VAL A 316 -9.47 -15.67 -13.36
CA VAL A 316 -9.90 -16.86 -14.10
C VAL A 316 -8.78 -17.89 -14.08
N LEU A 317 -9.10 -19.16 -13.82
CA LEU A 317 -8.12 -20.26 -13.84
C LEU A 317 -8.00 -20.84 -15.26
N VAL A 318 -6.87 -20.62 -15.91
CA VAL A 318 -6.60 -21.21 -17.24
C VAL A 318 -5.89 -22.56 -17.08
N VAL A 319 -6.47 -23.60 -17.67
CA VAL A 319 -6.05 -25.00 -17.55
C VAL A 319 -5.70 -25.63 -18.90
N LYS A 320 -5.05 -26.81 -18.91
CA LYS A 320 -4.88 -27.61 -20.14
C LYS A 320 -6.10 -28.46 -20.47
N GLU A 321 -6.77 -28.96 -19.43
CA GLU A 321 -7.88 -29.90 -19.48
C GLU A 321 -8.85 -29.54 -18.33
N PRO A 322 -10.16 -29.86 -18.43
CA PRO A 322 -11.13 -29.61 -17.37
C PRO A 322 -10.74 -30.20 -16.01
N LEU A 323 -11.31 -29.65 -14.93
CA LEU A 323 -11.17 -30.19 -13.57
C LEU A 323 -12.55 -30.64 -13.07
N ASP A 324 -12.63 -31.82 -12.47
CA ASP A 324 -13.90 -32.43 -11.98
C ASP A 324 -14.51 -31.74 -10.73
N TYR A 325 -14.06 -30.53 -10.39
CA TYR A 325 -14.56 -29.78 -9.24
C TYR A 325 -14.74 -28.29 -9.58
N ASP A 326 -15.83 -27.70 -9.08
CA ASP A 326 -16.10 -26.27 -9.22
C ASP A 326 -15.00 -25.46 -8.51
N VAL A 327 -14.22 -24.74 -9.31
CA VAL A 327 -13.22 -23.80 -8.82
C VAL A 327 -13.96 -22.52 -8.46
N SER A 328 -14.23 -22.33 -7.16
CA SER A 328 -14.85 -21.11 -6.66
C SER A 328 -14.03 -19.88 -7.08
N LYS A 329 -14.71 -18.84 -7.61
CA LYS A 329 -14.07 -17.59 -8.02
C LYS A 329 -13.06 -17.13 -6.96
N PRO A 330 -11.79 -16.87 -7.32
CA PRO A 330 -10.84 -16.27 -6.40
C PRO A 330 -11.39 -14.95 -5.86
N LYS A 331 -10.96 -14.60 -4.64
CA LYS A 331 -11.60 -13.59 -3.81
C LYS A 331 -11.66 -12.22 -4.51
N GLU A 332 -12.83 -11.87 -5.04
CA GLU A 332 -13.08 -10.63 -5.78
C GLU A 332 -12.58 -9.39 -5.01
N VAL A 333 -11.64 -8.67 -5.63
CA VAL A 333 -10.99 -7.48 -5.05
C VAL A 333 -11.71 -6.21 -5.53
N THR A 334 -13.04 -6.18 -5.38
CA THR A 334 -13.89 -5.06 -5.84
C THR A 334 -13.37 -3.71 -5.38
N SER A 335 -13.04 -2.84 -6.35
CA SER A 335 -12.00 -1.80 -6.22
C SER A 335 -12.47 -0.37 -6.55
N LEU A 336 -13.75 -0.10 -6.39
CA LEU A 336 -14.43 1.01 -7.05
C LEU A 336 -14.39 2.32 -6.28
N GLU A 337 -14.61 3.42 -7.00
CA GLU A 337 -14.47 4.79 -6.52
C GLU A 337 -15.75 5.60 -6.66
N LEU A 338 -15.90 6.55 -5.73
CA LEU A 338 -17.10 7.36 -5.58
C LEU A 338 -16.90 8.68 -6.32
N LYS A 339 -17.01 8.67 -7.65
CA LYS A 339 -16.99 9.90 -8.46
C LYS A 339 -18.40 10.38 -8.76
N ILE A 340 -18.90 11.23 -7.86
CA ILE A 340 -19.94 12.21 -8.21
C ILE A 340 -19.37 13.07 -9.38
N ALA A 341 -20.21 13.34 -10.38
CA ALA A 341 -19.99 14.21 -11.56
C ALA A 341 -18.70 15.07 -11.48
N PRO A 342 -17.68 14.82 -12.33
CA PRO A 342 -16.34 15.36 -12.11
C PRO A 342 -16.30 16.89 -12.12
N ILE A 343 -15.79 17.46 -11.03
CA ILE A 343 -15.84 18.90 -10.74
C ILE A 343 -14.58 19.61 -11.30
N VAL A 344 -13.49 18.86 -11.52
CA VAL A 344 -12.24 19.36 -12.10
C VAL A 344 -11.97 18.69 -13.45
N PRO A 345 -11.35 19.38 -14.43
CA PRO A 345 -11.07 18.79 -15.74
C PRO A 345 -10.19 17.54 -15.63
N PRO A 346 -10.25 16.59 -16.57
CA PRO A 346 -9.33 15.44 -16.63
C PRO A 346 -7.85 15.88 -16.66
N PRO A 347 -6.91 14.99 -16.31
CA PRO A 347 -5.51 15.20 -16.69
C PRO A 347 -5.41 15.34 -18.22
N ASP A 348 -4.47 16.18 -18.70
CA ASP A 348 -4.28 16.36 -20.14
C ASP A 348 -3.77 15.07 -20.80
N LEU A 349 -3.03 14.23 -20.06
CA LEU A 349 -2.58 12.90 -20.45
C LEU A 349 -2.65 11.94 -19.25
N GLU A 350 -3.25 10.77 -19.44
CA GLU A 350 -3.00 9.59 -18.59
C GLU A 350 -2.00 8.66 -19.29
N LEU A 351 -0.96 8.26 -18.55
CA LEU A 351 -0.03 7.20 -18.91
C LEU A 351 -0.32 6.00 -18.01
N CYS A 352 -0.97 4.98 -18.57
CA CYS A 352 -1.21 3.71 -17.90
C CYS A 352 0.02 2.81 -18.06
N ILE A 353 0.49 2.23 -16.96
CA ILE A 353 1.64 1.33 -16.90
C ILE A 353 1.24 0.02 -16.21
N GLU A 354 1.26 -1.08 -16.96
CA GLU A 354 0.88 -2.42 -16.48
C GLU A 354 2.13 -3.31 -16.27
N LEU A 355 2.19 -4.04 -15.15
CA LEU A 355 3.35 -4.89 -14.79
C LEU A 355 3.08 -6.38 -15.05
N ARG A 356 3.80 -6.95 -16.03
CA ARG A 356 3.78 -8.38 -16.38
C ARG A 356 5.02 -9.10 -15.87
N ASP A 357 4.82 -10.36 -15.46
CA ASP A 357 5.86 -11.31 -15.02
C ASP A 357 6.98 -10.67 -14.15
N ASP A 358 6.49 -9.80 -13.27
CA ASP A 358 7.14 -9.04 -12.21
C ASP A 358 8.32 -8.16 -12.69
N ARG A 359 8.47 -7.97 -14.01
CA ARG A 359 9.62 -7.31 -14.66
C ARG A 359 9.34 -6.56 -15.95
N THR A 360 8.23 -6.81 -16.63
CA THR A 360 7.94 -6.22 -17.94
C THR A 360 6.83 -5.18 -17.84
N LEU A 361 7.15 -3.93 -18.14
CA LEU A 361 6.22 -2.80 -18.11
C LEU A 361 5.58 -2.59 -19.49
N TYR A 362 4.26 -2.38 -19.52
CA TYR A 362 3.49 -2.09 -20.74
C TYR A 362 2.88 -0.70 -20.65
N PHE A 363 3.04 0.10 -21.70
CA PHE A 363 2.73 1.53 -21.67
C PHE A 363 1.58 1.86 -22.62
N THR A 364 0.57 2.56 -22.12
CA THR A 364 -0.61 3.00 -22.88
C THR A 364 -0.92 4.47 -22.61
N LEU A 365 -1.16 5.25 -23.67
CA LEU A 365 -1.56 6.67 -23.57
C LEU A 365 -3.06 6.85 -23.75
N HIS A 366 -3.68 7.66 -22.90
CA HIS A 366 -5.02 8.19 -23.10
C HIS A 366 -5.01 9.72 -22.92
N SER A 367 -5.48 10.47 -23.92
CA SER A 367 -5.53 11.93 -23.92
C SER A 367 -6.48 12.44 -25.01
N LYS A 368 -7.52 13.15 -24.59
CA LYS A 368 -8.40 13.90 -25.50
C LYS A 368 -7.73 15.13 -26.12
N VAL A 369 -6.79 15.75 -25.39
CA VAL A 369 -6.10 16.98 -25.82
C VAL A 369 -5.04 16.67 -26.89
N ALA A 370 -4.32 15.56 -26.76
CA ALA A 370 -3.30 15.11 -27.71
C ALA A 370 -3.82 14.06 -28.72
N GLY A 371 -5.08 13.62 -28.63
CA GLY A 371 -5.71 12.70 -29.59
C GLY A 371 -5.35 11.22 -29.42
N TYR A 372 -4.95 10.78 -28.23
CA TYR A 372 -4.68 9.37 -27.93
C TYR A 372 -5.89 8.70 -27.28
N HIS A 373 -6.39 7.62 -27.89
CA HIS A 373 -7.44 6.79 -27.34
C HIS A 373 -6.88 5.39 -27.00
N HIS A 374 -6.50 5.19 -25.74
CA HIS A 374 -5.87 3.96 -25.20
C HIS A 374 -4.75 3.39 -26.10
N VAL A 375 -3.90 4.26 -26.64
CA VAL A 375 -2.87 3.88 -27.62
C VAL A 375 -1.72 3.19 -26.92
N LYS A 376 -1.54 1.89 -27.19
CA LYS A 376 -0.38 1.10 -26.75
C LYS A 376 0.90 1.64 -27.39
N VAL A 377 1.82 2.14 -26.57
CA VAL A 377 3.08 2.82 -26.96
C VAL A 377 4.35 2.02 -26.63
N GLY A 378 4.20 0.75 -26.27
CA GLY A 378 5.30 -0.22 -26.24
C GLY A 378 5.35 -1.04 -24.94
N GLU A 379 6.39 -1.86 -24.85
CA GLU A 379 6.73 -2.67 -23.68
C GLU A 379 8.22 -2.59 -23.37
N LEU A 380 8.60 -2.90 -22.13
CA LEU A 380 9.98 -2.91 -21.65
C LEU A 380 10.17 -4.06 -20.66
N THR A 381 11.01 -5.04 -20.98
CA THR A 381 11.45 -6.06 -20.01
C THR A 381 12.69 -5.59 -19.26
N LEU A 382 12.58 -5.38 -17.94
CA LEU A 382 13.70 -5.00 -17.08
C LEU A 382 14.69 -6.17 -16.91
N ARG A 383 15.99 -5.87 -17.04
CA ARG A 383 17.07 -6.82 -16.80
C ARG A 383 17.36 -6.93 -15.29
N GLY A 384 17.43 -8.16 -14.77
CA GLY A 384 17.65 -8.42 -13.34
C GLY A 384 16.36 -8.29 -12.51
N SER A 385 16.51 -8.00 -11.22
CA SER A 385 15.40 -7.64 -10.33
C SER A 385 15.11 -6.14 -10.42
N PRO A 386 13.86 -5.70 -10.67
CA PRO A 386 13.49 -4.29 -10.67
C PRO A 386 13.76 -3.62 -9.32
N LEU A 387 13.53 -4.34 -8.22
CA LEU A 387 13.77 -3.86 -6.86
C LEU A 387 15.26 -3.59 -6.62
N GLU A 388 16.15 -4.51 -7.00
CA GLU A 388 17.60 -4.32 -6.89
C GLU A 388 18.08 -3.15 -7.78
N LYS A 389 17.53 -3.05 -9.00
CA LYS A 389 17.84 -1.95 -9.93
C LYS A 389 17.43 -0.60 -9.34
N MET A 390 16.21 -0.47 -8.80
CA MET A 390 15.73 0.78 -8.23
C MET A 390 16.39 1.11 -6.88
N GLN A 391 16.80 0.11 -6.09
CA GLN A 391 17.65 0.34 -4.91
C GLN A 391 18.99 0.97 -5.27
N ALA A 392 19.63 0.53 -6.36
CA ALA A 392 20.86 1.17 -6.86
C ALA A 392 20.60 2.63 -7.29
N VAL A 393 19.47 2.87 -7.99
CA VAL A 393 19.03 4.21 -8.40
C VAL A 393 18.82 5.15 -7.20
N TYR A 394 18.05 4.71 -6.19
CA TYR A 394 17.77 5.51 -5.00
C TYR A 394 19.00 5.75 -4.13
N LYS A 395 19.93 4.79 -4.07
CA LYS A 395 21.22 4.97 -3.39
C LYS A 395 22.07 6.05 -4.05
N GLU A 396 22.14 6.09 -5.38
CA GLU A 396 22.91 7.12 -6.08
C GLU A 396 22.25 8.50 -5.90
N LEU A 397 20.94 8.61 -6.15
CA LEU A 397 20.19 9.85 -5.99
C LEU A 397 20.22 10.35 -4.54
N GLY A 398 20.13 9.47 -3.55
CA GLY A 398 20.33 9.79 -2.13
C GLY A 398 21.69 10.39 -1.83
N SER A 399 22.77 9.86 -2.41
CA SER A 399 24.10 10.46 -2.22
C SER A 399 24.22 11.88 -2.82
N LEU A 400 23.44 12.17 -3.87
CA LEU A 400 23.29 13.51 -4.46
C LEU A 400 22.31 14.43 -3.71
N ALA A 401 21.63 13.97 -2.66
CA ALA A 401 20.92 14.83 -1.70
C ALA A 401 21.82 15.29 -0.53
N GLY A 402 22.95 14.59 -0.31
CA GLY A 402 23.87 14.87 0.78
C GLY A 402 24.66 16.18 0.65
N PRO A 403 25.44 16.54 1.68
CA PRO A 403 26.30 17.71 1.66
C PRO A 403 27.51 17.50 0.72
N ILE A 404 27.68 18.41 -0.23
CA ILE A 404 28.83 18.48 -1.15
C ILE A 404 29.55 19.83 -1.02
N LYS A 405 30.76 19.97 -1.59
CA LYS A 405 31.46 21.26 -1.63
C LYS A 405 31.00 22.09 -2.82
N SER A 406 31.08 23.43 -2.73
CA SER A 406 30.70 24.30 -3.87
C SER A 406 31.59 24.18 -5.10
N THR A 407 32.76 23.55 -4.99
CA THR A 407 33.58 23.14 -6.15
C THR A 407 33.01 21.92 -6.91
N GLU A 408 32.03 21.22 -6.34
CA GLU A 408 31.48 19.94 -6.81
C GLU A 408 30.04 20.10 -7.34
N GLU A 409 29.34 21.20 -7.01
CA GLU A 409 27.96 21.50 -7.41
C GLU A 409 27.70 21.35 -8.91
N ALA A 410 28.51 22.01 -9.75
CA ALA A 410 28.40 21.94 -11.21
C ALA A 410 28.74 20.56 -11.80
N ALA A 411 29.34 19.64 -11.03
CA ALA A 411 29.53 18.25 -11.42
C ALA A 411 28.34 17.38 -10.99
N ALA A 412 27.79 17.62 -9.79
CA ALA A 412 26.59 16.94 -9.29
C ALA A 412 25.34 17.26 -10.14
N GLU A 413 25.13 18.52 -10.54
CA GLU A 413 24.04 18.89 -11.46
C GLU A 413 24.16 18.17 -12.81
N ARG A 414 25.38 18.09 -13.38
CA ARG A 414 25.64 17.32 -14.61
C ARG A 414 25.41 15.83 -14.42
N ARG A 415 25.70 15.28 -13.23
CA ARG A 415 25.39 13.87 -12.92
C ARG A 415 23.89 13.64 -12.86
N LEU A 416 23.11 14.49 -12.16
CA LEU A 416 21.64 14.42 -12.14
C LEU A 416 21.05 14.48 -13.57
N ALA A 417 21.50 15.43 -14.38
CA ALA A 417 21.06 15.54 -15.78
C ALA A 417 21.46 14.33 -16.64
N THR A 418 22.59 13.68 -16.35
CA THR A 418 22.99 12.45 -17.06
C THR A 418 22.19 11.24 -16.57
N PHE A 419 21.94 11.15 -15.27
CA PHE A 419 21.16 10.10 -14.65
C PHE A 419 19.71 10.09 -15.16
N GLY A 420 19.08 11.25 -15.33
CA GLY A 420 17.73 11.35 -15.90
C GLY A 420 17.64 10.88 -17.36
N ARG A 421 18.73 11.03 -18.13
CA ARG A 421 18.86 10.48 -19.50
C ARG A 421 19.12 8.97 -19.47
N GLU A 422 20.01 8.51 -18.59
CA GLU A 422 20.24 7.08 -18.33
C GLU A 422 18.94 6.36 -17.95
N LEU A 423 18.01 7.01 -17.26
CA LEU A 423 16.69 6.48 -16.98
C LEU A 423 15.74 6.55 -18.19
N TRP A 424 15.74 7.63 -18.98
CA TRP A 424 14.98 7.73 -20.23
C TRP A 424 15.30 6.55 -21.17
N ASP A 425 16.58 6.33 -21.47
CA ASP A 425 17.06 5.25 -22.34
C ASP A 425 16.73 3.84 -21.82
N GLN A 426 16.57 3.69 -20.51
CA GLN A 426 16.39 2.40 -19.85
C GLN A 426 14.95 2.07 -19.43
N LEU A 427 14.05 3.06 -19.44
CA LEU A 427 12.69 2.93 -18.91
C LEU A 427 11.59 3.32 -19.90
N ILE A 428 11.91 4.04 -20.99
CA ILE A 428 10.92 4.56 -21.94
C ILE A 428 11.09 3.84 -23.29
N PRO A 429 10.12 3.02 -23.75
CA PRO A 429 10.19 2.34 -25.05
C PRO A 429 10.25 3.33 -26.23
N ASP A 430 10.95 2.96 -27.31
CA ASP A 430 11.19 3.80 -28.50
C ASP A 430 9.93 4.48 -29.06
N LYS A 431 8.77 3.81 -29.03
CA LYS A 431 7.50 4.39 -29.49
C LYS A 431 6.95 5.44 -28.53
N LEU A 432 7.04 5.26 -27.21
CA LEU A 432 6.73 6.31 -26.24
C LEU A 432 7.75 7.47 -26.33
N GLN A 433 9.02 7.17 -26.61
CA GLN A 433 10.01 8.23 -26.89
C GLN A 433 9.60 9.08 -28.10
N GLN A 434 9.09 8.47 -29.17
CA GLN A 434 8.59 9.17 -30.36
C GLN A 434 7.31 9.98 -30.09
N GLU A 435 6.32 9.41 -29.39
CA GLU A 435 5.06 10.11 -29.08
C GLU A 435 5.28 11.30 -28.14
N TYR A 436 6.25 11.23 -27.20
CA TYR A 436 6.60 12.34 -26.32
C TYR A 436 6.87 13.65 -27.08
N TRP A 437 7.63 13.60 -28.19
CA TRP A 437 7.94 14.80 -28.98
C TRP A 437 6.73 15.39 -29.71
N ARG A 438 5.63 14.64 -29.83
CA ARG A 438 4.34 15.14 -30.36
C ARG A 438 3.49 15.77 -29.26
N PHE A 439 3.43 15.15 -28.08
CA PHE A 439 2.51 15.59 -27.02
C PHE A 439 3.07 16.63 -26.07
N LYS A 440 4.40 16.75 -25.90
CA LYS A 440 5.04 17.57 -24.86
C LYS A 440 4.67 19.07 -24.84
N SER A 441 4.13 19.59 -25.95
CA SER A 441 3.67 20.97 -26.14
C SER A 441 2.15 21.12 -26.22
N LEU A 442 1.41 20.01 -26.19
CA LEU A 442 -0.06 19.98 -26.20
C LEU A 442 -0.66 19.84 -24.80
N ILE A 443 0.12 19.35 -23.84
CA ILE A 443 -0.33 18.99 -22.49
C ILE A 443 0.43 19.77 -21.41
N SER A 444 -0.21 20.03 -20.27
CA SER A 444 0.42 20.63 -19.08
C SER A 444 0.51 19.67 -17.90
N SER A 445 -0.39 18.69 -17.81
CA SER A 445 -0.54 17.75 -16.70
C SER A 445 -0.45 16.29 -17.14
N ILE A 446 0.15 15.45 -16.29
CA ILE A 446 0.24 14.00 -16.51
C ILE A 446 -0.20 13.28 -15.24
N LEU A 447 -1.09 12.30 -15.40
CA LEU A 447 -1.35 11.27 -14.41
C LEU A 447 -0.67 9.96 -14.85
N ILE A 448 0.25 9.43 -14.05
CA ILE A 448 0.81 8.08 -14.28
C ILE A 448 0.07 7.08 -13.39
N THR A 449 -0.79 6.24 -13.97
CA THR A 449 -1.41 5.12 -13.26
C THR A 449 -0.59 3.86 -13.48
N SER A 450 0.04 3.34 -12.42
CA SER A 450 1.01 2.24 -12.51
C SER A 450 0.71 1.10 -11.54
N ASP A 451 0.88 -0.15 -11.99
CA ASP A 451 0.95 -1.32 -11.09
C ASP A 451 2.18 -1.23 -10.17
N GLU A 452 3.22 -0.49 -10.56
CA GLU A 452 4.42 -0.31 -9.74
C GLU A 452 4.46 1.04 -8.99
N PRO A 453 4.90 1.04 -7.71
CA PRO A 453 5.26 2.24 -6.96
C PRO A 453 6.76 2.62 -6.96
N TRP A 454 7.64 1.82 -7.57
CA TRP A 454 9.09 1.84 -7.32
C TRP A 454 9.96 2.50 -8.40
N VAL A 455 9.38 2.99 -9.50
CA VAL A 455 10.09 3.73 -10.53
C VAL A 455 9.99 5.25 -10.27
N PRO A 456 11.10 6.00 -10.29
CA PRO A 456 11.10 7.46 -10.15
C PRO A 456 10.81 8.16 -11.49
N TRP A 457 9.56 8.10 -11.95
CA TRP A 457 9.10 8.76 -13.18
C TRP A 457 9.38 10.26 -13.21
N GLU A 458 9.50 10.89 -12.05
CA GLU A 458 9.84 12.30 -11.88
C GLU A 458 11.27 12.63 -12.35
N VAL A 459 12.18 11.65 -12.36
CA VAL A 459 13.61 11.78 -12.73
C VAL A 459 13.84 11.60 -14.23
N ILE A 460 12.84 11.17 -14.99
CA ILE A 460 12.96 11.00 -16.44
C ILE A 460 13.30 12.34 -17.10
N LYS A 461 14.42 12.41 -17.83
CA LYS A 461 14.87 13.57 -18.58
C LYS A 461 15.00 13.22 -20.07
N PRO A 462 14.01 13.56 -20.90
CA PRO A 462 14.03 13.26 -22.32
C PRO A 462 15.16 13.98 -23.06
N TYR A 463 15.68 13.32 -24.09
CA TYR A 463 16.58 13.92 -25.05
C TYR A 463 16.46 13.24 -26.42
N ARG A 464 16.98 13.88 -27.45
CA ARG A 464 17.18 13.29 -28.79
C ARG A 464 18.42 13.87 -29.46
N TYR A 465 18.74 13.34 -30.64
CA TYR A 465 19.60 14.03 -31.60
C TYR A 465 18.74 14.53 -32.77
N ASN A 466 19.07 15.70 -33.31
CA ASN A 466 18.40 16.25 -34.49
C ASN A 466 19.10 15.82 -35.80
N GLU A 467 18.64 16.34 -36.95
CA GLU A 467 19.17 15.95 -38.27
C GLU A 467 20.65 16.33 -38.47
N ASP A 468 21.11 17.40 -37.82
CA ASP A 468 22.52 17.82 -37.80
C ASP A 468 23.39 17.02 -36.80
N GLY A 469 22.77 16.14 -36.00
CA GLY A 469 23.43 15.33 -34.96
C GLY A 469 23.68 16.08 -33.65
N GLU A 470 23.10 17.26 -33.45
CA GLU A 470 23.17 18.01 -32.19
C GLU A 470 22.19 17.42 -31.16
N ARG A 471 22.55 17.47 -29.86
CA ARG A 471 21.72 16.91 -28.79
C ARG A 471 20.72 17.93 -28.26
N GLU A 472 19.44 17.62 -28.38
CA GLU A 472 18.34 18.39 -27.78
C GLU A 472 17.95 17.76 -26.43
N ASP A 473 18.12 18.51 -25.33
CA ASP A 473 17.76 18.13 -23.96
C ASP A 473 16.46 18.83 -23.52
N GLU A 474 15.49 18.09 -23.00
CA GLU A 474 14.26 18.66 -22.42
C GLU A 474 14.35 18.77 -20.88
N PRO A 475 13.47 19.55 -20.22
CA PRO A 475 13.34 19.51 -18.77
C PRO A 475 12.99 18.11 -18.24
N PHE A 476 13.22 17.88 -16.95
CA PHE A 476 12.75 16.65 -16.29
C PHE A 476 11.21 16.57 -16.34
N TRP A 477 10.63 15.38 -16.38
CA TRP A 477 9.16 15.22 -16.45
C TRP A 477 8.42 15.96 -15.32
N CYS A 478 8.92 15.93 -14.09
CA CYS A 478 8.33 16.67 -12.96
C CYS A 478 8.61 18.18 -12.95
N GLN A 479 9.40 18.68 -13.91
CA GLN A 479 9.67 20.10 -14.13
C GLN A 479 8.82 20.64 -15.30
N GLN A 480 8.71 19.86 -16.38
CA GLN A 480 7.91 20.16 -17.57
C GLN A 480 6.40 20.12 -17.29
N PHE A 481 5.92 19.12 -16.53
CA PHE A 481 4.50 18.85 -16.36
C PHE A 481 4.05 18.90 -14.90
N ALA A 482 2.78 19.25 -14.69
CA ALA A 482 2.03 19.00 -13.46
C ALA A 482 1.82 17.48 -13.32
N LEU A 483 2.87 16.81 -12.84
CA LEU A 483 2.97 15.36 -12.75
C LEU A 483 2.45 14.85 -11.39
N SER A 484 1.47 13.96 -11.43
CA SER A 484 1.13 13.07 -10.31
C SER A 484 1.10 11.61 -10.78
N ARG A 485 1.00 10.69 -9.82
CA ARG A 485 0.79 9.27 -10.07
C ARG A 485 -0.38 8.70 -9.27
N TRP A 486 -0.79 7.49 -9.61
CA TRP A 486 -1.72 6.69 -8.83
C TRP A 486 -1.38 5.21 -8.98
N LEU A 487 -1.79 4.38 -8.02
CA LEU A 487 -1.63 2.93 -8.14
C LEU A 487 -2.76 2.31 -8.94
N SER A 488 -2.42 1.39 -9.84
CA SER A 488 -3.35 0.54 -10.58
C SER A 488 -3.96 -0.52 -9.65
N GLY A 489 -4.70 -0.09 -8.62
CA GLY A 489 -5.12 -0.91 -7.48
C GLY A 489 -6.57 -0.70 -7.07
N GLN A 490 -6.82 -0.67 -5.76
CA GLN A 490 -8.07 -0.15 -5.18
C GLN A 490 -7.95 1.36 -4.96
N GLY A 491 -9.07 2.07 -5.01
CA GLY A 491 -9.07 3.52 -4.80
C GLY A 491 -8.56 4.31 -6.01
N GLY A 492 -8.83 5.61 -6.00
CA GLY A 492 -8.69 6.50 -7.15
C GLY A 492 -8.56 7.95 -6.70
N THR A 493 -8.46 8.86 -7.67
CA THR A 493 -8.09 10.24 -7.42
C THR A 493 -9.23 11.06 -6.78
N VAL A 494 -8.90 11.88 -5.77
CA VAL A 494 -9.84 12.85 -5.18
C VAL A 494 -9.68 14.20 -5.84
N GLU A 495 -10.76 14.71 -6.42
CA GLU A 495 -10.81 15.96 -7.19
C GLU A 495 -10.92 17.20 -6.29
N GLU A 496 -11.79 17.14 -5.28
CA GLU A 496 -11.93 18.19 -4.27
C GLU A 496 -11.53 17.67 -2.89
N LEU A 497 -10.44 18.20 -2.35
CA LEU A 497 -10.05 17.96 -0.97
C LEU A 497 -10.83 18.86 -0.04
N GLN A 498 -11.59 18.24 0.86
CA GLN A 498 -12.08 18.91 2.05
C GLN A 498 -10.91 19.21 2.99
N VAL A 499 -10.86 20.43 3.52
CA VAL A 499 -9.91 20.85 4.55
C VAL A 499 -10.64 21.08 5.88
N GLY A 500 -9.88 21.23 6.97
CA GLY A 500 -10.40 21.28 8.32
C GLY A 500 -9.32 20.93 9.34
N THR A 501 -9.57 19.95 10.20
CA THR A 501 -8.61 19.45 11.20
C THR A 501 -7.29 18.96 10.56
N VAL A 502 -6.17 19.52 11.03
CA VAL A 502 -4.78 19.14 10.67
C VAL A 502 -3.99 18.81 11.93
N ARG A 503 -3.05 17.86 11.84
CA ARG A 503 -2.10 17.55 12.91
C ARG A 503 -0.72 17.16 12.35
N SER A 504 0.33 17.67 13.00
CA SER A 504 1.72 17.24 12.81
C SER A 504 2.05 16.00 13.65
N ILE A 505 2.96 15.15 13.17
CA ILE A 505 3.44 13.95 13.85
C ILE A 505 4.97 13.99 13.86
N ALA A 506 5.58 14.01 15.04
CA ALA A 506 7.03 14.11 15.22
C ALA A 506 7.47 13.56 16.60
N PRO A 507 8.65 12.93 16.72
CA PRO A 507 9.17 12.49 18.02
C PRO A 507 9.32 13.66 19.02
N THR A 508 9.18 13.38 20.32
CA THR A 508 9.42 14.37 21.40
C THR A 508 10.88 14.82 21.51
N GLN A 509 11.83 14.02 21.03
CA GLN A 509 13.26 14.32 21.03
C GLN A 509 13.81 14.21 19.60
N VAL A 510 13.98 15.35 18.93
CA VAL A 510 14.60 15.45 17.60
C VAL A 510 15.73 16.48 17.64
N ASN A 511 16.96 16.05 17.42
CA ASN A 511 18.15 16.92 17.41
C ASN A 511 18.34 17.64 16.06
N LEU A 512 17.25 17.99 15.37
CA LEU A 512 17.24 18.68 14.07
C LEU A 512 16.37 19.93 14.15
N SER A 513 16.95 21.09 13.88
CA SER A 513 16.25 22.38 13.86
C SER A 513 15.20 22.46 12.74
N ALA A 514 15.41 21.78 11.62
CA ALA A 514 14.48 21.74 10.50
C ALA A 514 13.13 21.10 10.88
N VAL A 515 13.14 19.95 11.57
CA VAL A 515 11.92 19.29 12.06
C VAL A 515 11.15 20.18 13.03
N GLN A 516 11.83 20.90 13.93
CA GLN A 516 11.18 21.88 14.80
C GLN A 516 10.57 23.06 14.01
N GLN A 517 11.25 23.54 12.97
CA GLN A 517 10.72 24.59 12.09
C GLN A 517 9.54 24.09 11.25
N GLU A 518 9.53 22.81 10.84
CA GLU A 518 8.44 22.17 10.12
C GLU A 518 7.19 22.05 11.00
N ILE A 519 7.33 21.54 12.23
CA ILE A 519 6.23 21.51 13.22
C ILE A 519 5.67 22.92 13.45
N THR A 520 6.54 23.91 13.66
CA THR A 520 6.12 25.32 13.85
C THR A 520 5.38 25.88 12.63
N PHE A 521 5.78 25.53 11.42
CA PHE A 521 5.05 25.90 10.20
C PHE A 521 3.70 25.20 10.09
N ILE A 522 3.61 23.90 10.39
CA ILE A 522 2.34 23.16 10.37
C ILE A 522 1.35 23.72 11.39
N GLN A 523 1.82 24.11 12.59
CA GLN A 523 1.00 24.81 13.60
C GLN A 523 0.48 26.19 13.11
N GLN A 524 1.08 26.77 12.07
CA GLN A 524 0.69 28.06 11.50
C GLN A 524 -0.20 27.96 10.25
N LEU A 525 -0.60 26.77 9.78
CA LEU A 525 -1.41 26.61 8.55
C LEU A 525 -2.76 27.34 8.58
N HIS A 526 -3.32 27.60 9.77
CA HIS A 526 -4.52 28.44 9.93
C HIS A 526 -4.33 29.89 9.42
N ASN A 527 -3.09 30.37 9.30
CA ASN A 527 -2.76 31.67 8.70
C ASN A 527 -2.68 31.63 7.16
N LEU A 528 -2.59 30.43 6.57
CA LEU A 528 -2.72 30.24 5.12
C LEU A 528 -4.18 30.13 4.71
N ARG A 529 -5.02 29.50 5.55
CA ARG A 529 -6.47 29.35 5.30
C ARG A 529 -7.25 29.18 6.61
N SER A 530 -8.29 29.99 6.80
CA SER A 530 -8.99 30.14 8.10
C SER A 530 -10.01 29.05 8.44
N ASP A 531 -10.31 28.12 7.53
CA ASP A 531 -11.13 26.93 7.79
C ASP A 531 -10.31 25.74 8.32
N ILE A 532 -8.99 25.91 8.48
CA ILE A 532 -8.08 24.92 9.05
C ILE A 532 -8.00 25.05 10.58
N THR A 533 -8.38 23.98 11.27
CA THR A 533 -8.13 23.81 12.71
C THR A 533 -6.87 22.98 12.90
N VAL A 534 -5.76 23.59 13.33
CA VAL A 534 -4.56 22.80 13.69
C VAL A 534 -4.69 22.29 15.11
N LEU A 535 -4.25 21.05 15.35
CA LEU A 535 -4.19 20.41 16.66
C LEU A 535 -2.74 20.20 17.11
N GLU A 536 -2.55 20.10 18.42
CA GLU A 536 -1.27 19.74 19.06
C GLU A 536 -0.62 18.50 18.42
N PRO A 537 0.72 18.45 18.27
CA PRO A 537 1.41 17.33 17.64
C PRO A 537 1.17 15.99 18.35
N PHE A 538 1.25 14.89 17.61
CA PHE A 538 1.45 13.55 18.19
C PHE A 538 2.90 13.11 18.08
N SER A 539 3.29 12.19 18.96
CA SER A 539 4.68 11.80 19.13
C SER A 539 4.93 10.30 19.30
N THR A 540 3.88 9.50 19.45
CA THR A 540 3.89 8.04 19.62
C THR A 540 3.17 7.33 18.48
N SER A 541 3.50 6.05 18.22
CA SER A 541 2.79 5.28 17.18
C SER A 541 1.37 4.93 17.62
N GLN A 542 1.12 4.72 18.92
CA GLN A 542 -0.23 4.45 19.43
C GLN A 542 -1.19 5.64 19.18
N GLU A 543 -0.79 6.88 19.52
CA GLU A 543 -1.59 8.09 19.24
C GLU A 543 -1.97 8.20 17.75
N VAL A 544 -1.04 7.85 16.87
CA VAL A 544 -1.25 7.89 15.41
C VAL A 544 -2.20 6.79 14.95
N LEU A 545 -2.05 5.56 15.44
CA LEU A 545 -2.92 4.44 15.08
C LEU A 545 -4.36 4.67 15.58
N ASP A 546 -4.54 5.05 16.85
CA ASP A 546 -5.84 5.34 17.46
C ASP A 546 -6.59 6.44 16.68
N TRP A 547 -5.86 7.44 16.17
CA TRP A 547 -6.42 8.56 15.41
C TRP A 547 -6.66 8.25 13.94
N LEU A 548 -5.84 7.40 13.32
CA LEU A 548 -6.16 6.83 12.01
C LEU A 548 -7.47 6.01 12.09
N GLU A 549 -7.69 5.25 13.16
CA GLU A 549 -8.89 4.45 13.39
C GLU A 549 -10.12 5.31 13.70
N THR A 550 -10.07 6.11 14.76
CA THR A 550 -11.25 6.80 15.33
C THR A 550 -11.37 8.27 14.94
N GLY A 551 -10.28 8.90 14.51
CA GLY A 551 -10.20 10.33 14.31
C GLY A 551 -10.98 10.86 13.10
N LYS A 552 -11.42 12.13 13.20
CA LYS A 552 -11.94 12.92 12.09
C LYS A 552 -10.95 14.03 11.74
N PHE A 553 -10.16 13.80 10.71
CA PHE A 553 -9.13 14.71 10.23
C PHE A 553 -9.09 14.77 8.70
N PHE A 554 -8.43 15.80 8.18
CA PHE A 554 -8.33 16.07 6.75
C PHE A 554 -6.88 16.10 6.27
N MET A 555 -5.92 16.47 7.12
CA MET A 555 -4.50 16.31 6.81
C MET A 555 -3.70 15.78 8.00
N LEU A 556 -2.72 14.92 7.72
CA LEU A 556 -1.65 14.56 8.65
C LEU A 556 -0.30 14.81 7.99
N HIS A 557 0.64 15.38 8.75
CA HIS A 557 1.97 15.70 8.29
C HIS A 557 3.01 15.09 9.24
N PHE A 558 3.82 14.15 8.76
CA PHE A 558 4.90 13.52 9.53
C PHE A 558 6.22 14.25 9.26
N ALA A 559 6.83 14.82 10.30
CA ALA A 559 8.14 15.46 10.28
C ALA A 559 9.07 14.65 11.21
N CYS A 560 9.77 13.66 10.66
CA CYS A 560 10.33 12.58 11.49
C CYS A 560 11.52 11.85 10.83
N HIS A 561 12.06 10.88 11.57
CA HIS A 561 13.17 10.02 11.13
C HIS A 561 12.68 8.71 10.49
N GLY A 562 13.38 8.28 9.46
CA GLY A 562 13.09 7.06 8.71
C GLY A 562 13.99 5.90 9.14
N MET A 563 13.46 4.68 9.03
CA MET A 563 14.19 3.44 9.24
C MET A 563 13.99 2.50 8.04
N PHE A 564 14.98 2.44 7.15
CA PHE A 564 14.96 1.52 6.01
C PHE A 564 15.18 0.07 6.47
N ASP A 565 14.41 -0.85 5.90
CA ASP A 565 14.55 -2.30 6.12
C ASP A 565 15.13 -2.94 4.85
N ALA A 566 16.45 -3.16 4.83
CA ALA A 566 17.15 -3.68 3.66
C ALA A 566 16.79 -5.13 3.30
N ALA A 567 16.22 -5.89 4.25
CA ALA A 567 15.77 -7.27 4.01
C ALA A 567 14.31 -7.32 3.52
N LEU A 568 13.47 -6.38 3.98
CA LEU A 568 12.07 -6.24 3.60
C LEU A 568 11.74 -4.76 3.29
N PRO A 569 12.12 -4.21 2.11
CA PRO A 569 11.98 -2.78 1.84
C PRO A 569 10.58 -2.21 2.10
N ASN A 570 9.52 -2.90 1.65
CA ASN A 570 8.11 -2.52 1.89
C ASN A 570 7.70 -2.50 3.38
N ASN A 571 8.57 -2.95 4.28
CA ASN A 571 8.37 -2.91 5.73
C ASN A 571 9.15 -1.76 6.41
N SER A 572 9.83 -0.90 5.64
CA SER A 572 10.54 0.29 6.14
C SER A 572 9.63 1.17 6.99
N ALA A 573 10.11 1.58 8.17
CA ALA A 573 9.29 2.19 9.20
C ALA A 573 9.60 3.67 9.42
N ILE A 574 8.65 4.38 10.03
CA ILE A 574 8.82 5.70 10.62
C ILE A 574 9.19 5.53 12.10
N LYS A 575 10.16 6.29 12.60
CA LYS A 575 10.53 6.29 14.02
C LYS A 575 9.77 7.36 14.80
N LEU A 576 9.19 6.97 15.93
CA LEU A 576 8.45 7.82 16.87
C LEU A 576 9.04 7.66 18.30
N SER A 577 8.44 8.29 19.31
CA SER A 577 9.02 8.37 20.66
C SER A 577 8.97 7.06 21.45
N ASP A 578 7.96 6.23 21.18
CA ASP A 578 7.66 4.94 21.82
C ASP A 578 8.20 3.74 21.02
N GLY A 579 8.47 3.90 19.73
CA GLY A 579 8.96 2.84 18.87
C GLY A 579 8.98 3.19 17.39
N ILE A 580 8.40 2.30 16.58
CA ILE A 580 8.32 2.43 15.13
C ILE A 580 6.87 2.26 14.66
N LEU A 581 6.54 2.90 13.54
CA LEU A 581 5.28 2.76 12.82
C LEU A 581 5.59 2.25 11.40
N ARG A 582 5.11 1.06 11.05
CA ARG A 582 5.25 0.44 9.72
C ARG A 582 3.96 0.60 8.91
N PRO A 583 4.00 0.45 7.58
CA PRO A 583 2.78 0.28 6.78
C PRO A 583 1.94 -0.89 7.30
N SER A 584 2.62 -1.96 7.73
CA SER A 584 2.02 -3.19 8.29
C SER A 584 1.22 -2.99 9.56
N ASP A 585 1.21 -1.81 10.18
CA ASP A 585 0.55 -1.59 11.48
C ASP A 585 -0.80 -0.89 11.32
N ILE A 586 -0.94 -0.05 10.28
CA ILE A 586 -2.20 0.61 9.93
C ILE A 586 -3.20 -0.45 9.44
N ARG A 587 -4.46 -0.45 9.92
CA ARG A 587 -5.53 -1.35 9.40
C ARG A 587 -6.78 -0.66 8.86
N VAL A 588 -6.77 0.67 8.81
CA VAL A 588 -7.93 1.49 8.47
C VAL A 588 -8.26 1.55 6.99
N ARG A 589 -9.47 2.03 6.69
CA ARG A 589 -9.94 2.48 5.36
C ARG A 589 -10.65 3.83 5.49
N PHE A 590 -10.44 4.72 4.54
CA PHE A 590 -11.12 6.00 4.38
C PHE A 590 -12.13 5.94 3.21
N GLY A 591 -13.00 6.96 3.10
CA GLY A 591 -14.12 6.99 2.16
C GLY A 591 -15.47 6.66 2.80
N GLY A 592 -16.52 6.65 1.99
CA GLY A 592 -17.90 6.58 2.47
C GLY A 592 -18.21 7.77 3.38
N ARG A 593 -18.60 7.50 4.63
CA ARG A 593 -18.86 8.55 5.64
C ARG A 593 -17.60 9.16 6.27
N ARG A 594 -16.39 8.63 6.00
CA ARG A 594 -15.12 9.24 6.43
C ARG A 594 -14.49 10.03 5.28
N PRO A 595 -14.00 11.27 5.49
CA PRO A 595 -13.23 11.98 4.47
C PRO A 595 -11.95 11.19 4.12
N ARG A 596 -11.47 11.36 2.90
CA ARG A 596 -10.21 10.79 2.42
C ARG A 596 -9.10 11.82 2.62
N PRO A 597 -8.17 11.64 3.59
CA PRO A 597 -7.26 12.70 4.01
C PRO A 597 -6.06 12.88 3.08
N LEU A 598 -5.40 14.02 3.18
CA LEU A 598 -4.03 14.24 2.70
C LEU A 598 -3.03 13.71 3.74
N LEU A 599 -2.06 12.93 3.31
CA LEU A 599 -0.99 12.40 4.14
C LEU A 599 0.37 12.78 3.56
N PHE A 600 1.11 13.63 4.27
CA PHE A 600 2.45 14.06 3.90
C PHE A 600 3.46 13.38 4.83
N ILE A 601 4.42 12.63 4.26
CA ILE A 601 5.44 11.89 5.00
C ILE A 601 6.82 12.45 4.67
N ASN A 602 7.27 13.44 5.46
CA ASN A 602 8.60 14.03 5.37
C ASN A 602 9.57 13.30 6.33
N ALA A 603 9.83 12.03 6.00
CA ALA A 603 10.38 11.07 6.95
C ALA A 603 11.80 10.57 6.62
N CYS A 604 12.52 11.14 5.66
CA CYS A 604 13.83 10.61 5.26
C CYS A 604 15.02 11.09 6.11
N HIS A 605 14.77 11.86 7.18
CA HIS A 605 15.82 12.41 8.03
C HIS A 605 16.65 11.29 8.68
N GLY A 606 17.98 11.31 8.50
CA GLY A 606 18.84 10.29 9.12
C GLY A 606 20.28 10.26 8.62
N GLY A 607 21.07 11.30 8.92
CA GLY A 607 22.47 11.48 8.46
C GLY A 607 23.50 10.45 8.97
N ARG A 608 23.30 9.17 8.66
CA ARG A 608 24.30 8.09 8.63
C ARG A 608 24.08 7.33 7.33
N SER A 609 25.13 7.17 6.54
CA SER A 609 25.06 6.70 5.14
C SER A 609 24.79 5.20 4.98
N GLU A 610 23.78 4.68 5.65
CA GLU A 610 23.28 3.30 5.58
C GLU A 610 21.84 3.29 5.05
N PHE A 611 21.75 3.55 3.74
CA PHE A 611 20.62 3.32 2.83
C PHE A 611 19.49 4.38 2.80
N SER A 612 19.20 4.84 1.58
CA SER A 612 18.17 5.83 1.23
C SER A 612 16.76 5.35 1.56
N PHE A 613 15.89 6.27 2.00
CA PHE A 613 14.66 5.92 2.70
C PHE A 613 13.46 5.52 1.80
N THR A 614 12.50 4.86 2.45
CA THR A 614 11.24 4.28 1.95
C THR A 614 11.37 3.03 1.07
N GLY A 615 10.80 1.93 1.55
CA GLY A 615 9.95 1.13 0.67
C GLY A 615 8.67 1.91 0.38
N LEU A 616 8.75 2.88 -0.53
CA LEU A 616 7.59 3.64 -0.98
C LEU A 616 6.54 2.73 -1.62
N GLY A 617 6.93 1.51 -2.03
CA GLY A 617 6.01 0.41 -2.30
C GLY A 617 5.06 0.15 -1.15
N GLY A 618 5.55 -0.36 -0.02
CA GLY A 618 4.70 -0.64 1.14
C GLY A 618 3.92 0.57 1.66
N TRP A 619 4.48 1.78 1.64
CA TRP A 619 3.75 2.98 2.06
C TRP A 619 2.68 3.44 1.06
N ALA A 620 2.96 3.46 -0.24
CA ALA A 620 1.96 3.81 -1.26
C ALA A 620 0.87 2.73 -1.36
N GLU A 621 1.26 1.45 -1.44
CA GLU A 621 0.35 0.30 -1.44
C GLU A 621 -0.60 0.35 -0.24
N ARG A 622 -0.06 0.52 0.98
CA ARG A 622 -0.87 0.61 2.19
C ARG A 622 -1.76 1.85 2.25
N LEU A 623 -1.25 3.03 1.92
CA LEU A 623 -2.00 4.29 2.08
C LEU A 623 -2.96 4.55 0.91
N VAL A 624 -2.46 4.46 -0.33
CA VAL A 624 -3.21 4.73 -1.56
C VAL A 624 -4.18 3.60 -1.84
N ALA A 625 -3.69 2.37 -1.95
CA ALA A 625 -4.55 1.24 -2.35
C ALA A 625 -5.37 0.69 -1.17
N GLU A 626 -4.73 0.25 -0.08
CA GLU A 626 -5.47 -0.45 0.98
C GLU A 626 -6.28 0.49 1.90
N ALA A 627 -5.71 1.64 2.28
CA ALA A 627 -6.35 2.59 3.19
C ALA A 627 -7.16 3.69 2.49
N ARG A 628 -6.97 3.90 1.18
CA ARG A 628 -7.71 4.85 0.33
C ARG A 628 -7.64 6.30 0.81
N VAL A 629 -6.44 6.76 1.13
CA VAL A 629 -6.18 8.19 1.39
C VAL A 629 -6.53 9.03 0.15
N GLY A 630 -6.79 10.33 0.32
CA GLY A 630 -7.18 11.21 -0.79
C GLY A 630 -5.97 11.74 -1.56
N VAL A 631 -4.90 12.05 -0.82
CA VAL A 631 -3.59 12.43 -1.34
C VAL A 631 -2.52 11.78 -0.48
N PHE A 632 -1.45 11.30 -1.10
CA PHE A 632 -0.25 10.88 -0.40
C PHE A 632 1.00 11.52 -1.01
N VAL A 633 1.85 12.08 -0.15
CA VAL A 633 3.18 12.61 -0.47
C VAL A 633 4.23 11.91 0.40
N GLY A 634 5.32 11.47 -0.21
CA GLY A 634 6.52 10.98 0.47
C GLY A 634 7.74 11.12 -0.45
N ALA A 635 8.95 10.85 0.04
CA ALA A 635 10.17 10.91 -0.76
C ALA A 635 10.85 9.54 -0.90
N MET A 636 11.35 9.27 -2.12
CA MET A 636 11.92 7.99 -2.58
C MET A 636 13.36 7.74 -2.15
N TRP A 637 14.05 8.73 -1.61
CA TRP A 637 15.41 8.62 -1.09
C TRP A 637 15.66 9.65 0.02
N GLU A 638 16.89 9.68 0.55
CA GLU A 638 17.33 10.67 1.54
C GLU A 638 17.17 12.10 0.99
N VAL A 639 16.73 13.06 1.81
CA VAL A 639 16.54 14.46 1.40
C VAL A 639 17.30 15.41 2.30
N ASN A 640 17.65 16.58 1.77
CA ASN A 640 18.24 17.65 2.56
C ASN A 640 17.17 18.34 3.41
N ASP A 641 17.29 18.25 4.75
CA ASP A 641 16.44 18.89 5.77
C ASP A 641 15.93 20.30 5.40
N GLY A 642 16.82 21.19 4.94
CA GLY A 642 16.50 22.58 4.65
C GLY A 642 15.68 22.75 3.36
N LEU A 643 15.98 21.95 2.33
CA LEU A 643 15.19 21.92 1.10
C LEU A 643 13.85 21.21 1.31
N ALA A 644 13.81 20.16 2.13
CA ALA A 644 12.60 19.45 2.52
C ALA A 644 11.57 20.38 3.20
N LEU A 645 12.03 21.16 4.19
CA LEU A 645 11.23 22.19 4.86
C LEU A 645 10.70 23.25 3.87
N ARG A 646 11.54 23.75 2.95
CA ARG A 646 11.14 24.72 1.93
C ARG A 646 10.10 24.15 0.97
N PHE A 647 10.29 22.90 0.53
CA PHE A 647 9.35 22.18 -0.33
C PHE A 647 7.97 22.07 0.33
N ALA A 648 7.90 21.64 1.60
CA ALA A 648 6.65 21.62 2.36
C ALA A 648 6.01 23.01 2.48
N GLN A 649 6.81 24.05 2.79
CA GLN A 649 6.33 25.44 2.89
C GLN A 649 5.70 25.95 1.57
N ARG A 650 6.37 25.78 0.43
CA ARG A 650 5.87 26.22 -0.87
C ARG A 650 4.67 25.40 -1.35
N PHE A 651 4.66 24.09 -1.10
CA PHE A 651 3.54 23.20 -1.43
C PHE A 651 2.27 23.61 -0.67
N TYR A 652 2.31 23.67 0.66
CA TYR A 652 1.13 24.04 1.45
C TYR A 652 0.68 25.49 1.17
N THR A 653 1.61 26.42 0.89
CA THR A 653 1.25 27.78 0.47
C THR A 653 0.51 27.79 -0.87
N GLY A 654 1.00 27.04 -1.87
CA GLY A 654 0.36 26.97 -3.18
C GLY A 654 -1.02 26.33 -3.12
N PHE A 655 -1.11 25.17 -2.47
CA PHE A 655 -2.32 24.39 -2.39
C PHE A 655 -3.40 25.06 -1.52
N LEU A 656 -3.05 25.55 -0.31
CA LEU A 656 -4.05 26.03 0.66
C LEU A 656 -4.39 27.52 0.50
N LYS A 657 -3.40 28.37 0.20
CA LYS A 657 -3.58 29.83 0.13
C LYS A 657 -3.83 30.32 -1.30
N ASN A 658 -3.08 29.80 -2.28
CA ASN A 658 -3.20 30.23 -3.68
C ASN A 658 -4.27 29.42 -4.47
N ASN A 659 -4.75 28.29 -3.91
CA ASN A 659 -5.63 27.32 -4.56
C ASN A 659 -5.11 26.81 -5.94
N GLU A 660 -3.78 26.68 -6.04
CA GLU A 660 -3.09 25.93 -7.10
C GLU A 660 -3.59 24.47 -7.08
N THR A 661 -3.53 23.75 -8.21
CA THR A 661 -3.78 22.30 -8.16
C THR A 661 -2.71 21.62 -7.34
N LEU A 662 -2.99 20.40 -6.85
CA LEU A 662 -2.02 19.59 -6.14
C LEU A 662 -0.72 19.43 -6.93
N ALA A 663 -0.79 19.09 -8.23
CA ALA A 663 0.40 18.89 -9.04
C ALA A 663 1.09 20.20 -9.45
N GLU A 664 0.39 21.31 -9.62
CA GLU A 664 1.01 22.63 -9.84
C GLU A 664 1.71 23.15 -8.58
N ALA A 665 1.06 23.06 -7.42
CA ALA A 665 1.67 23.41 -6.13
C ALA A 665 2.93 22.56 -5.86
N PHE A 666 2.91 21.29 -6.27
CA PHE A 666 4.05 20.36 -6.18
C PHE A 666 5.17 20.74 -7.17
N ARG A 667 4.82 21.04 -8.43
CA ARG A 667 5.77 21.47 -9.48
C ARG A 667 6.47 22.77 -9.11
N HIS A 668 5.72 23.76 -8.58
CA HIS A 668 6.30 25.00 -8.07
C HIS A 668 7.15 24.79 -6.81
N ALA A 669 6.77 23.87 -5.91
CA ALA A 669 7.60 23.52 -4.76
C ALA A 669 8.94 22.90 -5.18
N ARG A 670 8.96 22.03 -6.21
CA ARG A 670 10.20 21.50 -6.79
C ARG A 670 11.05 22.62 -7.39
N GLU A 671 10.46 23.46 -8.23
CA GLU A 671 11.18 24.50 -8.96
C GLU A 671 11.78 25.54 -8.01
N GLU A 672 11.11 25.88 -6.90
CA GLU A 672 11.69 26.74 -5.85
C GLU A 672 12.96 26.14 -5.26
N ILE A 673 12.92 24.88 -4.79
CA ILE A 673 14.11 24.26 -4.17
C ILE A 673 15.19 23.86 -5.19
N ARG A 674 14.81 23.65 -6.47
CA ARG A 674 15.76 23.52 -7.58
C ARG A 674 16.50 24.84 -7.85
N GLN A 675 15.82 25.98 -7.80
CA GLN A 675 16.48 27.29 -7.97
C GLN A 675 17.43 27.61 -6.81
N LEU A 676 17.16 27.11 -5.61
CA LEU A 676 18.05 27.23 -4.45
C LEU A 676 19.27 26.28 -4.52
N ALA A 677 19.11 25.06 -5.02
CA ALA A 677 20.17 24.04 -5.08
C ALA A 677 19.97 23.07 -6.26
N PRO A 678 20.27 23.46 -7.52
CA PRO A 678 19.95 22.66 -8.71
C PRO A 678 20.74 21.35 -8.76
N TYR A 679 21.90 21.34 -8.13
CA TYR A 679 22.82 20.21 -7.96
C TYR A 679 22.35 19.15 -6.95
N ASN A 680 21.36 19.45 -6.10
CA ASN A 680 20.93 18.58 -5.01
C ASN A 680 19.68 17.78 -5.42
N SER A 681 19.67 16.46 -5.27
CA SER A 681 18.57 15.61 -5.77
C SER A 681 17.23 15.76 -5.03
N THR A 682 17.17 16.51 -3.92
CA THR A 682 15.95 16.68 -3.10
C THR A 682 14.76 17.20 -3.90
N TRP A 683 14.99 18.07 -4.90
CA TRP A 683 13.92 18.60 -5.75
C TRP A 683 13.30 17.55 -6.69
N LEU A 684 13.96 16.42 -6.88
CA LEU A 684 13.44 15.25 -7.60
C LEU A 684 12.81 14.20 -6.67
N ALA A 685 13.19 14.16 -5.39
CA ALA A 685 12.95 13.04 -4.46
C ALA A 685 11.50 12.69 -4.14
N TYR A 686 10.59 13.67 -4.13
CA TYR A 686 9.20 13.44 -3.70
C TYR A 686 8.36 12.73 -4.77
N SER A 687 7.29 12.06 -4.33
CA SER A 687 6.23 11.47 -5.14
C SER A 687 4.88 12.06 -4.74
N LEU A 688 4.00 12.36 -5.70
CA LEU A 688 2.63 12.81 -5.45
C LEU A 688 1.64 11.76 -5.95
N TYR A 689 0.93 11.12 -5.02
CA TYR A 689 -0.20 10.27 -5.31
C TYR A 689 -1.50 11.08 -5.15
N ALA A 690 -2.06 11.56 -6.25
CA ALA A 690 -3.20 12.49 -6.27
C ALA A 690 -3.86 12.63 -7.66
N ASP A 691 -5.03 13.27 -7.72
CA ASP A 691 -5.48 13.91 -8.96
C ASP A 691 -4.55 15.10 -9.29
N PRO A 692 -3.99 15.21 -10.51
CA PRO A 692 -3.12 16.34 -10.83
C PRO A 692 -3.89 17.66 -10.95
N GLN A 693 -5.20 17.58 -11.25
CA GLN A 693 -6.11 18.73 -11.30
C GLN A 693 -6.85 18.96 -9.97
N GLY A 694 -6.59 18.14 -8.95
CA GLY A 694 -7.26 18.22 -7.65
C GLY A 694 -6.93 19.50 -6.89
N ARG A 695 -7.93 20.08 -6.21
CA ARG A 695 -7.86 21.38 -5.51
C ARG A 695 -8.48 21.31 -4.12
N VAL A 696 -8.41 22.40 -3.36
CA VAL A 696 -9.20 22.54 -2.13
C VAL A 696 -10.63 22.95 -2.48
N ASN A 697 -11.62 22.26 -1.90
CA ASN A 697 -13.03 22.63 -2.00
C ASN A 697 -13.24 24.09 -1.53
N LEU A 698 -13.89 24.91 -2.36
CA LEU A 698 -14.27 26.28 -2.03
C LEU A 698 -15.74 26.30 -1.58
N LYS A 699 -15.99 26.65 -0.33
CA LYS A 699 -17.33 26.76 0.29
C LYS A 699 -17.78 28.21 0.39
#